data_AF-A0A954ULR3-F1
#
_entry.id   AF-A0A954ULR3-F1
#
_cell.length_a   1.000
_cell.length_b   1.000
_cell.length_c   1.000
_cell.angle_alpha   90.00
_cell.angle_beta   90.00
_cell.angle_gamma   90.00
#
_symmetry.space_group_name_H-M   'P 1'
#
loop_
_entity.id
_entity.type
_entity.pdbx_description
1 polymer ?
#
loop_
_entity_poly.entity_id
_entity_poly.type
_entity_poly.pdbx_seq_one_letter_code
_entity_poly.pdbx_strand_id
1 'polypeptide(L)'
;LKQRLPQRPDLRVIITSATIDAERFSEHFASEAGPAPILQVSGRTYPVEVRYQPLITSEGDDVDVTEGVIQAVHELAGIDRGDILVFLPTERDIREMSRRLRSEKFPGDGARRTEVLPLYARLPNSEQNKIFAPADYRRIVLATNVAESSLTVPNIRYVVDTGTARISRYSPRSKMLRLPIEAVSRASADQRAGRCGRVAPGVCIRLFDEEDYLRRDAYTTPEIRRTNLASVILQAKALRLGDIEQFPFLDPPRPDAVRDGYKTLIELQALTPRRDLTQLGTKLARMPVDPRIGRMILAGTDENSLHEVLIIASALEIQDPRERPYEKQEQADEKHAQFLDTDSDFLSYLKLWDFYHHLKETVSRNQLRKACQQNFLSYNRMREWTEIHRQLMDVAQQQGFRQGQRHDDFAAIHRALLTGLLSGVAYKTGDREYTGAGGLTFSPWPGSGLVRERHAWIMAAERIETAKRYGRTLSRVSPVWVEQLAEHLVKRSYSDPHWRKKLRTVMAYEKVSLWGMPIVVKRSVRYGPLDPETARQIFIQQALVDGNVNDFDSFVTQNRALREEIAELAAKTRRRDLLLDDYTIYMFYDERLPNDVFDVASMLRWLKASPDHRQRVRLKFEDLVQEQVAERSRTQFPDELTVGNLVLPVAYHFEAGADDDGVTISVPAAAVHQLDPRQLDWLVPGLIEEKVVALMRSLPKALRRNFVPVPDTARQIVSELDFGNGTFLDVLAQKLSQYAQERVAVADFDLDKLPTHLRMNVKVLDDDGQAVHAGRNLSELQRENRQQQPDATAD
;
A
#
# COMPACT_ATOMS: atom_id res chain seq x y z
N LEU A 1 34.10 22.60 10.80
CA LEU A 1 35.20 23.44 11.31
C LEU A 1 35.52 23.14 12.78
N LYS A 2 34.56 23.27 13.72
CA LYS A 2 34.78 22.99 15.16
C LYS A 2 35.56 21.70 15.46
N GLN A 3 35.13 20.56 14.90
CA GLN A 3 35.81 19.27 15.07
C GLN A 3 37.19 19.18 14.39
N ARG A 4 37.45 19.99 13.36
CA ARG A 4 38.69 19.94 12.57
C ARG A 4 39.76 20.91 13.07
N LEU A 5 39.39 22.01 13.72
CA LEU A 5 40.32 22.99 14.26
C LEU A 5 41.37 22.36 15.20
N PRO A 6 41.02 21.46 16.15
CA PRO A 6 42.02 20.77 16.97
C PRO A 6 42.96 19.85 16.17
N GLN A 7 42.52 19.36 15.00
CA GLN A 7 43.30 18.48 14.12
C GLN A 7 44.14 19.27 13.09
N ARG A 8 43.86 20.56 12.93
CA ARG A 8 44.45 21.46 11.91
C ARG A 8 44.82 22.79 12.56
N PRO A 9 45.90 22.84 13.36
CA PRO A 9 46.34 24.06 14.04
C PRO A 9 46.80 25.17 13.09
N ASP A 10 47.10 24.83 11.83
CA ASP A 10 47.41 25.75 10.74
C ASP A 10 46.17 26.53 10.25
N LEU A 11 44.98 25.98 10.44
CA LEU A 11 43.73 26.57 9.98
C LEU A 11 43.22 27.62 10.97
N ARG A 12 43.16 28.88 10.54
CA ARG A 12 42.49 29.96 11.27
C ARG A 12 41.06 30.16 10.74
N VAL A 13 40.11 30.41 11.64
CA VAL A 13 38.70 30.68 11.30
C VAL A 13 38.34 32.05 11.83
N ILE A 14 37.80 32.91 10.96
CA ILE A 14 37.27 34.23 11.31
C ILE A 14 35.78 34.23 10.95
N ILE A 15 34.92 34.54 11.93
CA ILE A 15 33.47 34.63 11.75
C ILE A 15 33.08 36.10 11.85
N THR A 16 32.55 36.65 10.77
CA THR A 16 32.06 38.03 10.72
C THR A 16 30.54 38.03 10.85
N SER A 17 30.01 38.66 11.91
CA SER A 17 28.57 38.84 12.12
C SER A 17 28.21 40.33 12.07
N ALA A 18 27.10 40.65 11.41
CA ALA A 18 26.50 41.98 11.44
C ALA A 18 25.52 42.17 12.62
N THR A 19 25.25 41.11 13.39
CA THR A 19 24.34 41.12 14.55
C THR A 19 25.10 40.88 15.85
N ILE A 20 24.47 41.29 16.96
CA ILE A 20 25.05 41.28 18.32
C ILE A 20 25.24 39.86 18.89
N ASP A 21 24.75 38.80 18.23
CA ASP A 21 24.82 37.41 18.73
C ASP A 21 26.21 36.76 18.53
N ALA A 22 27.29 37.52 18.77
CA ALA A 22 28.67 37.05 18.68
C ALA A 22 29.04 36.10 19.84
N GLU A 23 28.36 36.24 20.98
CA GLU A 23 28.56 35.41 22.17
C GLU A 23 28.26 33.94 21.90
N ARG A 24 27.15 33.61 21.23
CA ARG A 24 26.84 32.21 20.91
C ARG A 24 27.88 31.57 20.01
N PHE A 25 28.44 32.31 19.04
CA PHE A 25 29.55 31.81 18.23
C PHE A 25 30.83 31.66 19.03
N SER A 26 31.12 32.60 19.92
CA SER A 26 32.27 32.59 20.83
C SER A 26 32.27 31.34 21.71
N GLU A 27 31.13 31.03 22.33
CA GLU A 27 30.92 29.82 23.12
C GLU A 27 30.95 28.55 22.26
N HIS A 28 30.31 28.58 21.09
CA HIS A 28 30.25 27.40 20.22
C HIS A 28 31.64 26.94 19.77
N PHE A 29 32.55 27.89 19.50
CA PHE A 29 33.93 27.63 19.11
C PHE A 29 34.92 27.69 20.29
N ALA A 30 34.43 27.58 21.54
CA ALA A 30 35.29 27.51 22.71
C ALA A 30 36.30 26.35 22.61
N SER A 31 37.48 26.59 23.15
CA SER A 31 38.60 25.65 23.24
C SER A 31 39.05 25.49 24.69
N GLU A 32 40.10 24.70 24.95
CA GLU A 32 40.72 24.60 26.28
C GLU A 32 41.19 25.97 26.82
N ALA A 33 41.52 26.91 25.93
CA ALA A 33 41.91 28.27 26.29
C ALA A 33 40.70 29.20 26.62
N GLY A 34 39.48 28.68 26.54
CA GLY A 34 38.25 29.43 26.75
C GLY A 34 37.49 29.79 25.46
N PRO A 35 36.49 30.68 25.55
CA PRO A 35 35.63 31.07 24.43
C PRO A 35 36.41 31.84 23.36
N ALA A 36 35.96 31.77 22.10
CA ALA A 36 36.67 32.42 21.00
C ALA A 36 36.58 33.96 21.13
N PRO A 37 37.67 34.72 20.92
CA PRO A 37 37.67 36.16 21.16
C PRO A 37 36.70 36.89 20.24
N ILE A 38 35.92 37.81 20.80
CA ILE A 38 35.00 38.67 20.07
C ILE A 38 35.69 40.01 19.83
N LEU A 39 35.76 40.43 18.56
CA LEU A 39 36.27 41.74 18.17
C LEU A 39 35.10 42.58 17.65
N GLN A 40 34.78 43.66 18.37
CA GLN A 40 33.73 44.59 17.96
C GLN A 40 34.32 45.73 17.14
N VAL A 41 33.88 45.87 15.89
CA VAL A 41 34.28 46.96 14.99
C VAL A 41 33.06 47.86 14.78
N SER A 42 32.99 48.95 15.53
CA SER A 42 31.87 49.90 15.45
C SER A 42 31.95 50.73 14.17
N GLY A 43 30.89 50.69 13.36
CA GLY A 43 30.71 51.64 12.25
C GLY A 43 30.30 53.03 12.78
N ARG A 44 30.41 54.05 11.91
CA ARG A 44 29.78 55.35 12.18
C ARG A 44 28.29 55.25 11.90
N THR A 45 27.49 55.01 12.94
CA THR A 45 26.02 55.06 12.88
C THR A 45 25.53 56.30 13.58
N TYR A 46 24.61 57.01 12.94
CA TYR A 46 23.90 58.14 13.53
C TYR A 46 22.75 57.63 14.42
N PRO A 47 22.32 58.42 15.43
CA PRO A 47 21.21 58.03 16.30
C PRO A 47 19.90 57.87 15.50
N VAL A 48 19.11 56.87 15.88
CA VAL A 48 17.79 56.59 15.31
C VAL A 48 16.75 56.75 16.41
N GLU A 49 15.79 57.65 16.21
CA GLU A 49 14.60 57.77 17.05
C GLU A 49 13.58 56.71 16.64
N VAL A 50 13.09 55.90 17.59
CA VAL A 50 12.06 54.88 17.33
C VAL A 50 10.73 55.34 17.93
N ARG A 51 9.68 55.39 17.10
CA ARG A 51 8.32 55.73 17.50
C ARG A 51 7.41 54.52 17.29
N TYR A 52 6.59 54.19 18.29
CA TYR A 52 5.60 53.12 18.20
C TYR A 52 4.21 53.73 17.95
N GLN A 53 3.55 53.28 16.88
CA GLN A 53 2.25 53.77 16.42
C GLN A 53 1.38 52.57 16.05
N PRO A 54 0.80 51.85 17.04
CA PRO A 54 -0.05 50.71 16.75
C PRO A 54 -1.23 51.08 15.85
N LEU A 55 -1.63 50.16 14.99
CA LEU A 55 -2.77 50.31 14.08
C LEU A 55 -4.12 50.12 14.80
N ILE A 56 -4.29 50.79 15.94
CA ILE A 56 -5.51 50.74 16.74
C ILE A 56 -5.82 52.19 17.13
N THR A 57 -7.08 52.60 16.98
CA THR A 57 -7.51 53.95 17.38
C THR A 57 -7.58 54.07 18.90
N SER A 58 -7.68 55.30 19.42
CA SER A 58 -7.91 55.56 20.85
C SER A 58 -9.22 54.95 21.38
N GLU A 59 -10.15 54.60 20.50
CA GLU A 59 -11.43 53.95 20.82
C GLU A 59 -11.36 52.41 20.71
N GLY A 60 -10.22 51.85 20.27
CA GLY A 60 -9.98 50.41 20.18
C GLY A 60 -10.30 49.78 18.82
N ASP A 61 -10.60 50.57 17.79
CA ASP A 61 -10.88 50.08 16.44
C ASP A 61 -9.60 49.85 15.63
N ASP A 62 -9.56 48.78 14.84
CA ASP A 62 -8.44 48.49 13.95
C ASP A 62 -8.32 49.54 12.83
N VAL A 63 -7.12 50.10 12.68
CA VAL A 63 -6.75 50.99 11.58
C VAL A 63 -6.20 50.14 10.43
N ASP A 64 -6.68 50.41 9.21
CA ASP A 64 -6.13 49.73 8.03
C ASP A 64 -4.63 50.03 7.87
N VAL A 65 -3.83 49.00 7.58
CA VAL A 65 -2.37 49.12 7.40
C VAL A 65 -2.02 50.20 6.36
N THR A 66 -2.85 50.34 5.32
CA THR A 66 -2.63 51.36 4.29
C THR A 66 -2.71 52.76 4.88
N GLU A 67 -3.73 53.02 5.68
CA GLU A 67 -3.95 54.32 6.28
C GLU A 67 -2.85 54.65 7.30
N GLY A 68 -2.47 53.69 8.14
CA GLY A 68 -1.39 53.87 9.10
C GLY A 68 -0.04 54.16 8.44
N VAL A 69 0.28 53.49 7.31
CA VAL A 69 1.49 53.82 6.52
C VAL A 69 1.40 55.22 5.93
N ILE A 70 0.25 55.62 5.36
CA ILE A 70 0.07 56.96 4.78
C ILE A 70 0.27 58.03 5.86
N GLN A 71 -0.34 57.86 7.03
CA GLN A 71 -0.19 58.76 8.17
C GLN A 71 1.27 58.86 8.64
N ALA A 72 1.95 57.72 8.81
CA ALA A 72 3.36 57.69 9.19
C ALA A 72 4.26 58.37 8.15
N VAL A 73 4.00 58.17 6.86
CA VAL A 73 4.72 58.84 5.78
C VAL A 73 4.48 60.36 5.81
N HIS A 74 3.25 60.82 6.04
CA HIS A 74 2.92 62.24 6.19
C HIS A 74 3.65 62.88 7.38
N GLU A 75 3.69 62.20 8.52
CA GLU A 75 4.43 62.65 9.71
C GLU A 75 5.92 62.80 9.40
N LEU A 76 6.55 61.75 8.85
CA LEU A 76 7.97 61.76 8.51
C LEU A 76 8.30 62.80 7.43
N ALA A 77 7.38 63.02 6.50
CA ALA A 77 7.50 64.04 5.47
C ALA A 77 7.51 65.47 6.05
N GLY A 78 6.89 65.69 7.22
CA GLY A 78 6.85 66.98 7.90
C GLY A 78 8.07 67.33 8.74
N ILE A 79 8.94 66.38 9.07
CA ILE A 79 10.11 66.61 9.94
C ILE A 79 11.20 67.40 9.21
N ASP A 80 11.72 66.81 8.13
CA ASP A 80 12.87 67.33 7.41
C ASP A 80 12.99 66.62 6.05
N ARG A 81 13.81 67.14 5.13
CA ARG A 81 14.06 66.46 3.86
C ARG A 81 14.87 65.17 4.06
N GLY A 82 14.42 64.10 3.40
CA GLY A 82 15.07 62.78 3.39
C GLY A 82 14.17 61.71 2.79
N ASP A 83 14.78 60.65 2.28
CA ASP A 83 14.05 59.54 1.66
C ASP A 83 13.48 58.59 2.73
N ILE A 84 12.31 58.03 2.43
CA ILE A 84 11.54 57.17 3.32
C ILE A 84 11.59 55.74 2.79
N LEU A 85 11.95 54.79 3.65
CA LEU A 85 11.89 53.35 3.35
C LEU A 85 10.74 52.72 4.11
N VAL A 86 9.78 52.14 3.39
CA VAL A 86 8.62 51.45 4.00
C VAL A 86 8.78 49.95 3.82
N PHE A 87 8.76 49.20 4.91
CA PHE A 87 8.78 47.74 4.88
C PHE A 87 7.36 47.17 4.81
N LEU A 88 7.09 46.38 3.78
CA LEU A 88 5.81 45.72 3.54
C LEU A 88 6.00 44.19 3.37
N PRO A 89 5.03 43.37 3.78
CA PRO A 89 5.23 41.92 3.82
C PRO A 89 5.18 41.27 2.43
N THR A 90 4.46 41.86 1.47
CA THR A 90 4.28 41.26 0.14
C THR A 90 4.33 42.28 -1.00
N GLU A 91 4.55 41.77 -2.21
CA GLU A 91 4.54 42.57 -3.43
C GLU A 91 3.16 43.13 -3.78
N ARG A 92 2.09 42.46 -3.34
CA ARG A 92 0.71 42.96 -3.51
C ARG A 92 0.54 44.23 -2.69
N ASP A 93 0.98 44.22 -1.44
CA ASP A 93 0.91 45.35 -0.53
C ASP A 93 1.73 46.52 -1.06
N ILE A 94 2.95 46.26 -1.57
CA ILE A 94 3.79 47.28 -2.22
C ILE A 94 3.05 47.97 -3.38
N ARG A 95 2.33 47.21 -4.22
CA ARG A 95 1.62 47.78 -5.37
C ARG A 95 0.38 48.56 -4.96
N GLU A 96 -0.36 48.06 -4.00
CA GLU A 96 -1.53 48.73 -3.44
C GLU A 96 -1.15 50.04 -2.77
N MET A 97 -0.14 49.99 -1.91
CA MET A 97 0.46 51.15 -1.26
C MET A 97 1.04 52.14 -2.28
N SER A 98 1.73 51.64 -3.31
CA SER A 98 2.29 52.51 -4.36
C SER A 98 1.21 53.27 -5.11
N ARG A 99 0.04 52.68 -5.35
CA ARG A 99 -1.08 53.39 -6.00
C ARG A 99 -1.64 54.48 -5.11
N ARG A 100 -1.85 54.17 -3.83
CA ARG A 100 -2.37 55.11 -2.83
C ARG A 100 -1.42 56.28 -2.57
N LEU A 101 -0.14 56.01 -2.32
CA LEU A 101 0.85 57.07 -2.04
C LEU A 101 1.12 57.99 -3.25
N ARG A 102 0.90 57.53 -4.49
CA ARG A 102 1.05 58.37 -5.69
C ARG A 102 -0.05 59.42 -5.84
N SER A 103 -1.24 59.20 -5.25
CA SER A 103 -2.32 60.19 -5.25
C SER A 103 -2.16 61.25 -4.16
N GLU A 104 -1.37 60.95 -3.13
CA GLU A 104 -1.11 61.86 -2.01
C GLU A 104 -0.28 63.09 -2.43
N LYS A 105 -0.36 64.13 -1.61
CA LYS A 105 0.56 65.28 -1.64
C LYS A 105 1.22 65.39 -0.28
N PHE A 106 2.54 65.34 -0.22
CA PHE A 106 3.25 65.34 1.06
C PHE A 106 3.78 66.74 1.40
N PRO A 107 3.93 67.06 2.70
CA PRO A 107 4.63 68.26 3.14
C PRO A 107 6.04 68.36 2.52
N GLY A 108 6.35 69.53 1.96
CA GLY A 108 7.63 69.78 1.28
C GLY A 108 7.67 69.37 -0.21
N ASP A 109 6.59 68.83 -0.77
CA ASP A 109 6.45 68.69 -2.22
C ASP A 109 6.41 70.08 -2.88
N GLY A 110 7.46 70.40 -3.66
CA GLY A 110 7.53 71.64 -4.45
C GLY A 110 6.97 71.46 -5.87
N ALA A 111 7.68 71.97 -6.89
CA ALA A 111 7.30 71.78 -8.29
C ALA A 111 7.43 70.31 -8.77
N ARG A 112 8.25 69.49 -8.09
CA ARG A 112 8.38 68.05 -8.31
C ARG A 112 7.78 67.31 -7.12
N ARG A 113 6.84 66.40 -7.38
CA ARG A 113 6.21 65.54 -6.36
C ARG A 113 7.19 64.47 -5.86
N THR A 114 6.97 64.01 -4.64
CA THR A 114 7.61 62.81 -4.08
C THR A 114 7.47 61.61 -5.03
N GLU A 115 8.58 60.92 -5.29
CA GLU A 115 8.61 59.75 -6.18
C GLU A 115 8.41 58.46 -5.36
N VAL A 116 7.49 57.59 -5.79
CA VAL A 116 7.20 56.32 -5.12
C VAL A 116 7.75 55.15 -5.95
N LEU A 117 8.74 54.45 -5.38
CA LEU A 117 9.50 53.38 -6.03
C LEU A 117 9.29 52.02 -5.33
N PRO A 118 8.92 50.95 -6.06
CA PRO A 118 8.84 49.61 -5.48
C PRO A 118 10.22 48.93 -5.41
N LEU A 119 10.41 48.05 -4.43
CA LEU A 119 11.61 47.23 -4.28
C LEU A 119 11.30 45.82 -3.74
N TYR A 120 11.37 44.81 -4.61
CA TYR A 120 11.15 43.41 -4.23
C TYR A 120 11.93 42.47 -5.15
N ALA A 121 12.20 41.25 -4.69
CA ALA A 121 13.16 40.33 -5.33
C ALA A 121 12.90 40.06 -6.82
N ARG A 122 11.64 39.89 -7.24
CA ARG A 122 11.32 39.62 -8.65
C ARG A 122 11.32 40.86 -9.56
N LEU A 123 11.49 42.07 -9.00
CA LEU A 123 11.41 43.32 -9.77
C LEU A 123 12.54 43.36 -10.81
N PRO A 124 12.28 43.75 -12.08
CA PRO A 124 13.34 43.82 -13.09
C PRO A 124 14.51 44.69 -12.66
N ASN A 125 15.75 44.29 -12.97
CA ASN A 125 16.96 45.02 -12.56
C ASN A 125 16.96 46.50 -13.00
N SER A 126 16.37 46.81 -14.15
CA SER A 126 16.25 48.20 -14.62
C SER A 126 15.39 49.06 -13.69
N GLU A 127 14.35 48.48 -13.08
CA GLU A 127 13.49 49.17 -12.12
C GLU A 127 14.18 49.26 -10.74
N GLN A 128 14.85 48.20 -10.29
CA GLN A 128 15.64 48.24 -9.05
C GLN A 128 16.74 49.32 -9.12
N ASN A 129 17.38 49.48 -10.27
CA ASN A 129 18.45 50.46 -10.46
C ASN A 129 17.98 51.92 -10.36
N LYS A 130 16.69 52.22 -10.55
CA LYS A 130 16.17 53.59 -10.40
C LYS A 130 16.38 54.15 -9.00
N ILE A 131 16.39 53.26 -8.00
CA ILE A 131 16.60 53.61 -6.59
C ILE A 131 17.99 54.22 -6.34
N PHE A 132 18.98 53.87 -7.17
CA PHE A 132 20.35 54.38 -7.07
C PHE A 132 20.60 55.66 -7.87
N ALA A 133 19.67 56.07 -8.75
CA ALA A 133 19.84 57.30 -9.51
C ALA A 133 19.86 58.49 -8.55
N PRO A 134 20.69 59.52 -8.74
CA PRO A 134 20.61 60.74 -7.92
C PRO A 134 19.25 61.43 -8.14
N ALA A 135 18.67 61.99 -7.08
CA ALA A 135 17.46 62.81 -7.13
C ALA A 135 17.55 64.04 -6.23
N ASP A 136 16.91 65.12 -6.67
CA ASP A 136 16.75 66.39 -5.97
C ASP A 136 15.36 66.54 -5.31
N TYR A 137 14.57 65.47 -5.29
CA TYR A 137 13.26 65.36 -4.64
C TYR A 137 13.24 64.17 -3.67
N ARG A 138 12.24 64.12 -2.78
CA ARG A 138 12.06 63.01 -1.83
C ARG A 138 11.62 61.74 -2.57
N ARG A 139 12.12 60.59 -2.12
CA ARG A 139 11.63 59.28 -2.53
C ARG A 139 10.99 58.53 -1.38
N ILE A 140 9.96 57.77 -1.71
CA ILE A 140 9.39 56.73 -0.86
C ILE A 140 9.68 55.38 -1.53
N VAL A 141 10.55 54.60 -0.91
CA VAL A 141 10.92 53.26 -1.37
C VAL A 141 10.07 52.24 -0.61
N LEU A 142 9.23 51.51 -1.32
CA LEU A 142 8.36 50.47 -0.77
C LEU A 142 9.01 49.11 -0.96
N ALA A 143 9.49 48.52 0.13
CA ALA A 143 10.38 47.36 0.08
C ALA A 143 9.86 46.15 0.86
N THR A 144 10.22 44.96 0.37
CA THR A 144 10.21 43.73 1.20
C THR A 144 11.50 43.65 2.03
N ASN A 145 11.73 42.54 2.73
CA ASN A 145 12.97 42.25 3.45
C ASN A 145 14.26 42.27 2.59
N VAL A 146 14.17 42.43 1.26
CA VAL A 146 15.34 42.65 0.40
C VAL A 146 16.18 43.88 0.81
N ALA A 147 15.54 44.92 1.34
CA ALA A 147 16.23 46.12 1.83
C ALA A 147 16.83 45.95 3.25
N GLU A 148 16.45 44.88 3.96
CA GLU A 148 16.93 44.58 5.32
C GLU A 148 18.38 44.06 5.30
N SER A 149 18.83 43.37 4.26
CA SER A 149 20.18 42.79 4.24
C SER A 149 20.84 42.88 2.87
N SER A 150 20.15 42.43 1.82
CA SER A 150 20.74 42.18 0.51
C SER A 150 21.04 43.44 -0.30
N LEU A 151 20.32 44.53 -0.05
CA LEU A 151 20.48 45.79 -0.78
C LEU A 151 20.56 46.98 0.17
N THR A 152 21.53 47.86 -0.04
CA THR A 152 21.61 49.14 0.66
C THR A 152 20.96 50.21 -0.19
N VAL A 153 19.82 50.70 0.26
CA VAL A 153 19.16 51.85 -0.37
C VAL A 153 19.88 53.13 0.08
N PRO A 154 20.35 53.98 -0.85
CA PRO A 154 21.04 55.22 -0.49
C PRO A 154 20.08 56.25 0.12
N ASN A 155 20.62 57.20 0.88
CA ASN A 155 19.93 58.41 1.36
C ASN A 155 18.67 58.20 2.21
N ILE A 156 18.44 56.98 2.72
CA ILE A 156 17.33 56.73 3.66
C ILE A 156 17.58 57.47 4.96
N ARG A 157 16.65 58.37 5.30
CA ARG A 157 16.61 59.12 6.55
C ARG A 157 15.44 58.71 7.44
N TYR A 158 14.43 58.08 6.86
CA TYR A 158 13.25 57.65 7.61
C TYR A 158 12.84 56.24 7.25
N VAL A 159 12.29 55.51 8.21
CA VAL A 159 11.79 54.14 8.04
C VAL A 159 10.36 54.06 8.57
N VAL A 160 9.49 53.38 7.83
CA VAL A 160 8.19 52.90 8.32
C VAL A 160 8.24 51.38 8.32
N ASP A 161 8.10 50.76 9.48
CA ASP A 161 8.11 49.31 9.64
C ASP A 161 6.70 48.81 10.00
N THR A 162 6.08 48.08 9.07
CA THR A 162 4.79 47.40 9.32
C THR A 162 4.91 46.22 10.29
N GLY A 163 6.14 45.82 10.66
CA GLY A 163 6.37 44.81 11.67
C GLY A 163 6.16 43.37 11.20
N THR A 164 5.80 43.14 9.94
CA THR A 164 5.57 41.81 9.40
C THR A 164 6.46 41.51 8.18
N ALA A 165 6.62 40.23 7.87
CA ALA A 165 7.33 39.75 6.70
C ALA A 165 6.75 38.42 6.21
N ARG A 166 6.88 38.15 4.91
CA ARG A 166 6.64 36.82 4.36
C ARG A 166 7.86 35.93 4.57
N ILE A 167 7.72 34.89 5.37
CA ILE A 167 8.82 34.00 5.76
C ILE A 167 8.60 32.61 5.17
N SER A 168 9.64 32.04 4.56
CA SER A 168 9.60 30.67 4.04
C SER A 168 9.68 29.64 5.17
N ARG A 169 8.71 28.71 5.20
CA ARG A 169 8.66 27.60 6.16
C ARG A 169 8.35 26.29 5.46
N TYR A 170 9.22 25.30 5.67
CA TYR A 170 8.97 23.92 5.27
C TYR A 170 8.17 23.18 6.34
N SER A 171 7.14 22.44 5.92
CA SER A 171 6.36 21.54 6.78
C SER A 171 6.74 20.09 6.46
N PRO A 172 7.48 19.39 7.35
CA PRO A 172 7.87 17.99 7.13
C PRO A 172 6.68 17.05 6.98
N ARG A 173 5.59 17.29 7.76
CA ARG A 173 4.39 16.44 7.73
C ARG A 173 3.71 16.44 6.36
N SER A 174 3.60 17.61 5.74
CA SER A 174 2.94 17.76 4.45
C SER A 174 3.91 17.76 3.27
N LYS A 175 5.23 17.76 3.53
CA LYS A 175 6.28 17.98 2.53
C LYS A 175 5.98 19.16 1.60
N MET A 176 5.54 20.28 2.19
CA MET A 176 5.15 21.49 1.46
C MET A 176 5.89 22.71 1.98
N LEU A 177 6.20 23.61 1.04
CA LEU A 177 6.65 24.96 1.36
C LEU A 177 5.45 25.85 1.64
N ARG A 178 5.49 26.56 2.75
CA ARG A 178 4.53 27.59 3.14
C ARG A 178 5.23 28.94 3.16
N LEU A 179 4.47 29.98 2.83
CA LEU A 179 4.93 31.36 2.84
C LEU A 179 3.99 32.24 3.69
N PRO A 180 3.83 31.95 5.00
CA PRO A 180 3.01 32.78 5.88
C PRO A 180 3.57 34.19 6.01
N ILE A 181 2.67 35.14 6.29
CA ILE A 181 3.03 36.47 6.79
C ILE A 181 3.05 36.37 8.31
N GLU A 182 4.16 36.74 8.93
CA GLU A 182 4.37 36.64 10.38
C GLU A 182 5.05 37.92 10.90
N ALA A 183 4.97 38.15 12.21
CA ALA A 183 5.71 39.24 12.86
C ALA A 183 7.22 39.01 12.74
N VAL A 184 7.97 40.09 12.54
CA VAL A 184 9.44 40.03 12.47
C VAL A 184 10.06 39.95 13.86
N SER A 185 11.20 39.27 13.99
CA SER A 185 11.96 39.26 15.25
C SER A 185 12.43 40.66 15.65
N ARG A 186 12.78 40.84 16.94
CA ARG A 186 13.36 42.09 17.44
C ARG A 186 14.61 42.47 16.66
N ALA A 187 15.54 41.52 16.45
CA ALA A 187 16.74 41.75 15.65
C ALA A 187 16.44 42.22 14.22
N SER A 188 15.41 41.67 13.56
CA SER A 188 15.00 42.15 12.23
C SER A 188 14.39 43.56 12.29
N ALA A 189 13.52 43.84 13.26
CA ALA A 189 12.95 45.19 13.46
C ALA A 189 14.04 46.23 13.76
N ASP A 190 15.09 45.86 14.50
CA ASP A 190 16.22 46.74 14.82
C ASP A 190 17.12 46.96 13.60
N GLN A 191 17.34 45.93 12.77
CA GLN A 191 18.05 46.08 11.48
C GLN A 191 17.30 46.97 10.49
N ARG A 192 15.96 46.91 10.49
CA ARG A 192 15.10 47.79 9.69
C ARG A 192 15.21 49.23 10.16
N ALA A 193 15.12 49.48 11.46
CA ALA A 193 15.33 50.80 12.06
C ALA A 193 16.75 51.34 11.74
N GLY A 194 17.78 50.50 11.82
CA GLY A 194 19.16 50.88 11.48
C GLY A 194 19.38 51.32 10.03
N ARG A 195 18.39 51.16 9.12
CA ARG A 195 18.49 51.65 7.73
C ARG A 195 18.47 53.17 7.63
N CYS A 196 17.79 53.87 8.53
CA CYS A 196 17.77 55.33 8.54
C CYS A 196 18.93 55.98 9.31
N GLY A 197 19.74 55.22 10.05
CA GLY A 197 20.88 55.73 10.83
C GLY A 197 22.22 55.76 10.08
N ARG A 198 22.24 55.62 8.76
CA ARG A 198 23.48 55.43 7.98
C ARG A 198 24.11 56.73 7.47
N VAL A 199 23.30 57.71 7.09
CA VAL A 199 23.76 58.95 6.44
C VAL A 199 23.68 60.14 7.40
N ALA A 200 22.63 60.19 8.22
CA ALA A 200 22.34 61.25 9.18
C ALA A 200 21.42 60.69 10.30
N PRO A 201 21.14 61.47 11.36
CA PRO A 201 20.09 61.10 12.32
C PRO A 201 18.76 60.88 11.62
N GLY A 202 18.07 59.81 12.00
CA GLY A 202 16.85 59.35 11.32
C GLY A 202 15.74 58.96 12.29
N VAL A 203 14.53 58.79 11.77
CA VAL A 203 13.35 58.38 12.54
C VAL A 203 12.80 57.07 11.96
N CYS A 204 12.48 56.12 12.82
CA CYS A 204 11.82 54.88 12.48
C CYS A 204 10.46 54.82 13.17
N ILE A 205 9.38 54.79 12.40
CA ILE A 205 8.03 54.56 12.89
C ILE A 205 7.72 53.07 12.75
N ARG A 206 7.34 52.42 13.87
CA ARG A 206 6.87 51.04 13.94
C ARG A 206 5.36 51.05 14.07
N LEU A 207 4.65 50.39 13.15
CA LEU A 207 3.18 50.35 13.13
C LEU A 207 2.59 49.29 14.06
N PHE A 208 3.25 49.07 15.20
CA PHE A 208 2.90 48.13 16.25
C PHE A 208 3.35 48.74 17.57
N ASP A 209 2.75 48.31 18.69
CA ASP A 209 3.09 48.86 20.00
C ASP A 209 4.41 48.28 20.55
N GLU A 210 4.93 48.94 21.60
CA GLU A 210 6.18 48.55 22.24
C GLU A 210 6.06 47.22 23.00
N GLU A 211 4.88 46.90 23.55
CA GLU A 211 4.65 45.65 24.26
C GLU A 211 4.67 44.44 23.32
N ASP A 212 4.09 44.56 22.13
CA ASP A 212 4.20 43.61 21.03
C ASP A 212 5.68 43.41 20.69
N TYR A 213 6.44 44.48 20.42
CA TYR A 213 7.88 44.39 20.15
C TYR A 213 8.63 43.60 21.23
N LEU A 214 8.39 43.91 22.51
CA LEU A 214 9.05 43.25 23.64
C LEU A 214 8.69 41.77 23.77
N ARG A 215 7.47 41.37 23.35
CA ARG A 215 7.00 39.97 23.34
C ARG A 215 7.51 39.17 22.14
N ARG A 216 8.05 39.80 21.10
CA ARG A 216 8.58 39.09 19.92
C ARG A 216 9.86 38.34 20.22
N ASP A 217 10.07 37.27 19.46
CA ASP A 217 11.33 36.51 19.48
C ASP A 217 12.52 37.45 19.26
N ALA A 218 13.60 37.24 20.01
CA ALA A 218 14.82 38.03 19.89
C ALA A 218 15.43 37.91 18.48
N TYR A 219 15.44 36.69 17.93
CA TYR A 219 16.05 36.37 16.65
C TYR A 219 15.12 35.55 15.77
N THR A 220 15.22 35.78 14.46
CA THR A 220 14.52 34.98 13.46
C THR A 220 14.98 33.53 13.54
N THR A 221 14.04 32.57 13.51
CA THR A 221 14.38 31.14 13.54
C THR A 221 15.42 30.79 12.46
N PRO A 222 16.50 30.07 12.76
CA PRO A 222 17.53 29.71 11.79
C PRO A 222 17.02 28.89 10.61
N GLU A 223 17.66 29.02 9.45
CA GLU A 223 17.27 28.34 8.21
C GLU A 223 17.25 26.82 8.33
N ILE A 224 18.24 26.23 9.02
CA ILE A 224 18.33 24.77 9.26
C ILE A 224 17.11 24.20 10.01
N ARG A 225 16.33 25.04 10.70
CA ARG A 225 15.09 24.65 11.38
C ARG A 225 13.83 24.87 10.55
N ARG A 226 13.96 25.44 9.34
CA ARG A 226 12.85 25.88 8.48
C ARG A 226 12.91 25.34 7.05
N THR A 227 13.95 24.60 6.67
CA THR A 227 14.13 24.04 5.32
C THR A 227 14.17 22.50 5.33
N ASN A 228 14.14 21.90 4.13
CA ASN A 228 14.34 20.46 3.97
C ASN A 228 15.82 20.10 4.16
N LEU A 229 16.09 19.06 4.95
CA LEU A 229 17.44 18.65 5.33
C LEU A 229 18.04 17.54 4.46
N ALA A 230 17.33 17.05 3.45
CA ALA A 230 17.81 15.95 2.61
C ALA A 230 19.20 16.24 2.00
N SER A 231 19.42 17.43 1.45
CA SER A 231 20.72 17.83 0.89
C SER A 231 21.83 17.85 1.95
N VAL A 232 21.56 18.48 3.10
CA VAL A 232 22.52 18.57 4.22
C VAL A 232 22.90 17.18 4.76
N ILE A 233 21.91 16.30 4.94
CA ILE A 233 22.13 14.92 5.42
C ILE A 233 22.95 14.12 4.41
N LEU A 234 22.64 14.25 3.10
CA LEU A 234 23.37 13.55 2.05
C LEU A 234 24.84 13.97 2.02
N GLN A 235 25.11 15.27 2.07
CA GLN A 235 26.47 15.82 2.12
C GLN A 235 27.21 15.36 3.38
N ALA A 236 26.55 15.41 4.54
CA ALA A 236 27.15 14.96 5.80
C ALA A 236 27.53 13.46 5.78
N LYS A 237 26.66 12.61 5.23
CA LYS A 237 26.93 11.17 5.05
C LYS A 237 28.06 10.93 4.03
N ALA A 238 28.07 11.64 2.91
CA ALA A 238 29.13 11.55 1.90
C ALA A 238 30.51 11.97 2.45
N LEU A 239 30.53 13.00 3.30
CA LEU A 239 31.74 13.47 4.00
C LEU A 239 32.08 12.65 5.27
N ARG A 240 31.29 11.62 5.59
CA ARG A 240 31.46 10.75 6.77
C ARG A 240 31.50 11.53 8.09
N LEU A 241 30.62 12.52 8.25
CA LEU A 241 30.54 13.38 9.44
C LEU A 241 29.74 12.75 10.60
N GLY A 242 29.33 11.49 10.48
CA GLY A 242 28.50 10.79 11.46
C GLY A 242 27.00 11.07 11.29
N ASP A 243 26.23 10.79 12.34
CA ASP A 243 24.79 11.05 12.35
C ASP A 243 24.52 12.53 12.60
N ILE A 244 23.61 13.09 11.80
CA ILE A 244 23.27 14.51 11.86
C ILE A 244 22.70 14.89 13.23
N GLU A 245 22.03 13.95 13.89
CA GLU A 245 21.50 14.11 15.24
C GLU A 245 22.59 14.37 16.30
N GLN A 246 23.82 13.92 16.07
CA GLN A 246 24.98 14.10 16.97
C GLN A 246 25.90 15.23 16.53
N PHE A 247 25.65 15.80 15.36
CA PHE A 247 26.51 16.85 14.81
C PHE A 247 26.39 18.13 15.67
N PRO A 248 27.51 18.79 16.03
CA PRO A 248 27.50 19.92 16.94
C PRO A 248 27.03 21.18 16.20
N PHE A 249 25.72 21.34 16.03
CA PHE A 249 25.11 22.55 15.48
C PHE A 249 25.06 23.67 16.52
N LEU A 250 25.12 24.93 16.06
CA LEU A 250 24.78 26.09 16.89
C LEU A 250 23.29 26.06 17.27
N ASP A 251 22.45 25.77 16.27
CA ASP A 251 21.02 25.58 16.40
C ASP A 251 20.65 24.23 15.77
N PRO A 252 20.47 23.16 16.57
CA PRO A 252 20.18 21.85 16.02
C PRO A 252 18.84 21.84 15.26
N PRO A 253 18.74 21.10 14.15
CA PRO A 253 17.50 20.95 13.40
C PRO A 253 16.41 20.26 14.24
N ARG A 254 15.15 20.42 13.82
CA ARG A 254 14.03 19.73 14.47
C ARG A 254 14.10 18.22 14.17
N PRO A 255 13.82 17.33 15.15
CA PRO A 255 13.92 15.88 14.93
C PRO A 255 13.01 15.33 13.83
N ASP A 256 11.84 15.92 13.63
CA ASP A 256 10.90 15.57 12.56
C ASP A 256 11.43 15.95 11.16
N ALA A 257 12.07 17.11 11.02
CA ALA A 257 12.75 17.52 9.79
C ALA A 257 13.91 16.59 9.42
N VAL A 258 14.68 16.13 10.43
CA VAL A 258 15.75 15.15 10.23
C VAL A 258 15.19 13.81 9.73
N ARG A 259 14.15 13.29 10.40
CA ARG A 259 13.48 12.05 9.97
C ARG A 259 12.93 12.14 8.56
N ASP A 260 12.32 13.27 8.19
CA ASP A 260 11.81 13.48 6.83
C ASP A 260 12.92 13.58 5.78
N GLY A 261 14.05 14.22 6.11
CA GLY A 261 15.24 14.24 5.26
C GLY A 261 15.76 12.83 4.96
N TYR A 262 15.87 11.96 5.98
CA TYR A 262 16.22 10.55 5.77
C TYR A 262 15.18 9.81 4.93
N LYS A 263 13.88 10.01 5.18
CA LYS A 263 12.81 9.41 4.37
C LYS A 263 12.90 9.84 2.91
N THR A 264 13.20 11.11 2.64
CA THR A 264 13.42 11.63 1.28
C THR A 264 14.63 10.95 0.64
N LEU A 265 15.75 10.77 1.34
CA LEU A 265 16.91 10.09 0.75
C LEU A 265 16.69 8.60 0.51
N ILE A 266 15.89 7.92 1.35
CA ILE A 266 15.46 6.53 1.10
C ILE A 266 14.49 6.48 -0.09
N GLU A 267 13.56 7.43 -0.19
CA GLU A 267 12.67 7.60 -1.35
C GLU A 267 13.48 7.69 -2.65
N LEU A 268 14.55 8.48 -2.66
CA LEU A 268 15.45 8.66 -3.80
C LEU A 268 16.46 7.51 -4.01
N GLN A 269 16.42 6.47 -3.16
CA GLN A 269 17.40 5.36 -3.13
C GLN A 269 18.85 5.82 -2.89
N ALA A 270 19.05 7.03 -2.37
CA ALA A 270 20.36 7.54 -1.97
C ALA A 270 20.85 6.89 -0.67
N LEU A 271 19.92 6.46 0.18
CA LEU A 271 20.19 5.68 1.40
C LEU A 271 19.42 4.36 1.41
N THR A 272 19.99 3.34 2.04
CA THR A 272 19.27 2.10 2.39
C THR A 272 18.26 2.37 3.52
N PRO A 273 17.31 1.45 3.79
CA PRO A 273 16.44 1.54 4.97
C PRO A 273 17.20 1.61 6.30
N ARG A 274 18.44 1.11 6.34
CA ARG A 274 19.37 1.19 7.49
C ARG A 274 20.13 2.51 7.58
N ARG A 275 19.88 3.46 6.65
CA ARG A 275 20.53 4.77 6.51
C ARG A 275 21.98 4.72 6.03
N ASP A 276 22.36 3.63 5.35
CA ASP A 276 23.68 3.51 4.72
C ASP A 276 23.70 4.18 3.36
N LEU A 277 24.81 4.84 3.02
CA LEU A 277 24.97 5.51 1.72
C LEU A 277 25.08 4.47 0.59
N THR A 278 24.20 4.57 -0.41
CA THR A 278 24.24 3.67 -1.58
C THR A 278 25.26 4.16 -2.62
N GLN A 279 25.56 3.34 -3.62
CA GLN A 279 26.36 3.79 -4.78
C GLN A 279 25.66 4.93 -5.52
N LEU A 280 24.34 4.85 -5.67
CA LEU A 280 23.53 5.93 -6.24
C LEU A 280 23.62 7.20 -5.39
N GLY A 281 23.49 7.08 -4.06
CA GLY A 281 23.64 8.21 -3.14
C GLY A 281 25.02 8.85 -3.20
N THR A 282 26.06 8.06 -3.42
CA THR A 282 27.44 8.56 -3.60
C THR A 282 27.58 9.40 -4.86
N LYS A 283 26.99 8.97 -5.98
CA LYS A 283 26.94 9.78 -7.23
C LYS A 283 26.11 11.04 -7.01
N LEU A 284 24.96 10.90 -6.35
CA LEU A 284 24.05 12.00 -6.09
C LEU A 284 24.68 13.10 -5.24
N ALA A 285 25.47 12.75 -4.22
CA ALA A 285 26.16 13.70 -3.36
C ALA A 285 27.20 14.57 -4.09
N ARG A 286 27.62 14.20 -5.31
CA ARG A 286 28.54 14.99 -6.13
C ARG A 286 27.83 16.03 -7.00
N MET A 287 26.50 15.97 -7.08
CA MET A 287 25.69 16.92 -7.85
C MET A 287 25.43 18.19 -7.02
N PRO A 288 25.68 19.40 -7.56
CA PRO A 288 25.49 20.66 -6.84
C PRO A 288 24.04 21.16 -6.90
N VAL A 289 23.07 20.28 -6.71
CA VAL A 289 21.61 20.57 -6.82
C VAL A 289 20.84 19.87 -5.70
N ASP A 290 19.54 20.16 -5.60
CA ASP A 290 18.68 19.38 -4.70
C ASP A 290 18.76 17.87 -5.03
N PRO A 291 18.82 16.97 -4.02
CA PRO A 291 18.90 15.53 -4.26
C PRO A 291 17.79 14.97 -5.17
N ARG A 292 16.60 15.57 -5.19
CA ARG A 292 15.51 15.15 -6.10
C ARG A 292 15.89 15.46 -7.54
N ILE A 293 16.40 16.65 -7.81
CA ILE A 293 16.83 17.09 -9.14
C ILE A 293 18.03 16.26 -9.61
N GLY A 294 19.03 16.06 -8.74
CA GLY A 294 20.17 15.20 -9.05
C GLY A 294 19.73 13.76 -9.37
N ARG A 295 18.73 13.22 -8.67
CA ARG A 295 18.19 11.88 -8.92
C ARG A 295 17.55 11.76 -10.31
N MET A 296 16.87 12.82 -10.78
CA MET A 296 16.33 12.89 -12.14
C MET A 296 17.45 12.86 -13.18
N ILE A 297 18.50 13.66 -12.99
CA ILE A 297 19.65 13.72 -13.92
C ILE A 297 20.31 12.35 -14.05
N LEU A 298 20.53 11.65 -12.93
CA LEU A 298 21.06 10.29 -12.95
C LEU A 298 20.12 9.33 -13.72
N ALA A 299 18.81 9.40 -13.47
CA ALA A 299 17.83 8.59 -14.19
C ALA A 299 17.76 8.91 -15.69
N GLY A 300 17.96 10.17 -16.08
CA GLY A 300 17.98 10.58 -17.48
C GLY A 300 19.10 9.91 -18.26
N THR A 301 20.21 9.55 -17.60
CA THR A 301 21.27 8.76 -18.22
C THR A 301 20.79 7.33 -18.51
N ASP A 302 20.13 6.69 -17.53
CA ASP A 302 19.62 5.32 -17.67
C ASP A 302 18.47 5.21 -18.70
N GLU A 303 17.65 6.25 -18.80
CA GLU A 303 16.50 6.35 -19.72
C GLU A 303 16.89 6.89 -21.11
N ASN A 304 18.16 7.20 -21.37
CA ASN A 304 18.63 7.86 -22.61
C ASN A 304 17.91 9.19 -22.92
N SER A 305 17.55 9.95 -21.88
CA SER A 305 16.87 11.25 -21.96
C SER A 305 17.64 12.37 -21.22
N LEU A 306 18.95 12.17 -20.99
CA LEU A 306 19.79 13.07 -20.20
C LEU A 306 19.80 14.50 -20.75
N HIS A 307 19.75 14.69 -22.07
CA HIS A 307 19.79 16.02 -22.67
C HIS A 307 18.55 16.84 -22.28
N GLU A 308 17.37 16.26 -22.43
CA GLU A 308 16.08 16.87 -22.08
C GLU A 308 15.97 17.08 -20.57
N VAL A 309 16.40 16.08 -19.79
CA VAL A 309 16.35 16.15 -18.33
C VAL A 309 17.29 17.23 -17.80
N LEU A 310 18.47 17.48 -18.39
CA LEU A 310 19.34 18.59 -17.98
C LEU A 310 18.67 19.95 -18.21
N ILE A 311 17.98 20.13 -19.34
CA ILE A 311 17.24 21.37 -19.65
C ILE A 311 16.13 21.58 -18.62
N ILE A 312 15.36 20.54 -18.32
CA ILE A 312 14.26 20.59 -17.34
C ILE A 312 14.81 20.80 -15.92
N ALA A 313 15.82 20.04 -15.51
CA ALA A 313 16.43 20.12 -14.18
C ALA A 313 16.97 21.52 -13.88
N SER A 314 17.68 22.12 -14.85
CA SER A 314 18.16 23.51 -14.71
C SER A 314 17.03 24.53 -14.65
N ALA A 315 15.89 24.27 -15.30
CA ALA A 315 14.70 25.14 -15.20
C ALA A 315 14.07 25.10 -13.80
N LEU A 316 14.07 23.92 -13.15
CA LEU A 316 13.52 23.72 -11.81
C LEU A 316 14.37 24.36 -10.70
N GLU A 317 15.66 24.58 -10.94
CA GLU A 317 16.60 25.20 -9.98
C GLU A 317 16.58 26.74 -10.03
N ILE A 318 15.96 27.33 -11.04
CA ILE A 318 15.85 28.79 -11.16
C ILE A 318 14.42 29.28 -10.92
N GLN A 319 14.28 30.58 -10.71
CA GLN A 319 12.96 31.20 -10.77
C GLN A 319 12.40 31.14 -12.20
N ASP A 320 11.11 30.83 -12.35
CA ASP A 320 10.44 30.77 -13.66
C ASP A 320 10.75 32.03 -14.51
N PRO A 321 11.31 31.87 -15.72
CA PRO A 321 11.66 32.99 -16.57
C PRO A 321 10.46 33.73 -17.15
N ARG A 322 9.27 33.12 -17.15
CA ARG A 322 8.03 33.74 -17.63
C ARG A 322 7.57 34.81 -16.65
N GLU A 323 7.34 36.00 -17.18
CA GLU A 323 6.80 37.14 -16.43
C GLU A 323 5.30 37.26 -16.69
N ARG A 324 4.51 37.38 -15.63
CA ARG A 324 3.06 37.64 -15.76
C ARG A 324 2.70 38.94 -15.03
N PRO A 325 2.98 40.11 -15.64
CA PRO A 325 2.67 41.41 -15.03
C PRO A 325 1.16 41.55 -14.81
N TYR A 326 0.75 42.18 -13.71
CA TYR A 326 -0.67 42.25 -13.33
C TYR A 326 -1.52 43.03 -14.36
N GLU A 327 -0.97 44.10 -14.92
CA GLU A 327 -1.63 44.94 -15.92
C GLU A 327 -1.70 44.29 -17.31
N LYS A 328 -0.90 43.24 -17.55
CA LYS A 328 -0.75 42.59 -18.85
C LYS A 328 -0.88 41.07 -18.74
N GLN A 329 -1.73 40.60 -17.81
CA GLN A 329 -1.91 39.18 -17.56
C GLN A 329 -2.40 38.44 -18.80
N GLU A 330 -3.44 38.95 -19.46
CA GLU A 330 -4.01 38.33 -20.66
C GLU A 330 -3.01 38.29 -21.82
N GLN A 331 -2.26 39.38 -22.05
CA GLN A 331 -1.23 39.43 -23.09
C GLN A 331 -0.07 38.47 -22.80
N ALA A 332 0.34 38.35 -21.53
CA ALA A 332 1.35 37.39 -21.12
C ALA A 332 0.85 35.96 -21.32
N ASP A 333 -0.39 35.65 -20.92
CA ASP A 333 -1.00 34.34 -21.09
C ASP A 333 -1.11 33.95 -22.58
N GLU A 334 -1.51 34.89 -23.44
CA GLU A 334 -1.55 34.70 -24.90
C GLU A 334 -0.16 34.38 -25.47
N LYS A 335 0.88 35.13 -25.06
CA LYS A 335 2.25 34.86 -25.49
C LYS A 335 2.80 33.56 -24.93
N HIS A 336 2.42 33.17 -23.71
CA HIS A 336 2.91 31.94 -23.09
C HIS A 336 2.16 30.70 -23.56
N ALA A 337 0.95 30.85 -24.12
CA ALA A 337 0.15 29.76 -24.66
C ALA A 337 0.91 28.93 -25.72
N GLN A 338 1.78 29.56 -26.51
CA GLN A 338 2.60 28.88 -27.53
C GLN A 338 3.58 27.84 -26.94
N PHE A 339 3.93 27.99 -25.66
CA PHE A 339 4.85 27.06 -24.97
C PHE A 339 4.09 25.97 -24.22
N LEU A 340 2.77 26.05 -24.10
CA LEU A 340 2.00 25.07 -23.33
C LEU A 340 2.06 23.69 -23.99
N ASP A 341 2.07 22.69 -23.13
CA ASP A 341 1.88 21.31 -23.50
C ASP A 341 0.74 20.74 -22.67
N THR A 342 -0.20 20.06 -23.34
CA THR A 342 -1.44 19.59 -22.70
C THR A 342 -1.19 18.38 -21.80
N ASP A 343 -0.07 17.68 -21.98
CA ASP A 343 0.28 16.49 -21.23
C ASP A 343 1.37 16.73 -20.18
N SER A 344 2.21 17.76 -20.35
CA SER A 344 3.32 18.03 -19.44
C SER A 344 3.86 19.47 -19.43
N ASP A 345 3.71 20.16 -18.30
CA ASP A 345 4.38 21.44 -18.07
C ASP A 345 5.92 21.34 -18.12
N PHE A 346 6.50 20.14 -17.96
CA PHE A 346 7.94 19.95 -18.12
C PHE A 346 8.35 20.05 -19.59
N LEU A 347 7.55 19.54 -20.52
CA LEU A 347 7.78 19.70 -21.95
C LEU A 347 7.56 21.14 -22.41
N SER A 348 6.76 21.92 -21.69
CA SER A 348 6.69 23.38 -21.91
C SER A 348 8.02 24.08 -21.71
N TYR A 349 8.88 23.60 -20.80
CA TYR A 349 10.24 24.14 -20.68
C TYR A 349 11.09 23.81 -21.90
N LEU A 350 10.97 22.61 -22.47
CA LEU A 350 11.70 22.27 -23.70
C LEU A 350 11.28 23.18 -24.87
N LYS A 351 9.97 23.41 -25.05
CA LYS A 351 9.46 24.35 -26.07
C LYS A 351 9.97 25.77 -25.87
N LEU A 352 9.99 26.25 -24.62
CA LEU A 352 10.50 27.58 -24.28
C LEU A 352 12.02 27.69 -24.50
N TRP A 353 12.76 26.64 -24.18
CA TRP A 353 14.19 26.55 -24.42
C TRP A 353 14.52 26.66 -25.91
N ASP A 354 13.82 25.88 -26.73
CA ASP A 354 14.00 25.88 -28.19
C ASP A 354 13.70 27.25 -28.79
N PHE A 355 12.59 27.86 -28.38
CA PHE A 355 12.23 29.21 -28.80
C PHE A 355 13.33 30.23 -28.49
N TYR A 356 13.86 30.20 -27.26
CA TYR A 356 14.91 31.14 -26.86
C TYR A 356 16.23 30.91 -27.58
N HIS A 357 16.64 29.65 -27.75
CA HIS A 357 17.88 29.33 -28.45
C HIS A 357 17.80 29.65 -29.94
N HIS A 358 16.66 29.41 -30.57
CA HIS A 358 16.41 29.86 -31.94
C HIS A 358 16.55 31.38 -32.08
N LEU A 359 15.95 32.17 -31.17
CA LEU A 359 16.13 33.62 -31.16
C LEU A 359 17.60 34.01 -30.92
N LYS A 360 18.28 33.36 -29.99
CA LYS A 360 19.67 33.66 -29.65
C LYS A 360 20.63 33.44 -30.82
N GLU A 361 20.35 32.46 -31.68
CA GLU A 361 21.14 32.16 -32.88
C GLU A 361 20.80 33.06 -34.06
N THR A 362 19.56 33.55 -34.15
CA THR A 362 19.06 34.28 -35.32
C THR A 362 19.11 35.79 -35.19
N VAL A 363 19.06 36.35 -33.98
CA VAL A 363 19.00 37.81 -33.78
C VAL A 363 20.17 38.36 -32.97
N SER A 364 20.47 39.64 -33.16
CA SER A 364 21.50 40.33 -32.37
C SER A 364 21.14 40.37 -30.88
N ARG A 365 22.13 40.54 -29.99
CA ARG A 365 21.91 40.56 -28.53
C ARG A 365 20.86 41.61 -28.08
N ASN A 366 20.83 42.77 -28.73
CA ASN A 366 19.86 43.82 -28.42
C ASN A 366 18.45 43.45 -28.89
N GLN A 367 18.33 42.82 -30.05
CA GLN A 367 17.05 42.30 -30.54
C GLN A 367 16.56 41.12 -29.68
N LEU A 368 17.45 40.22 -29.23
CA LEU A 368 17.11 39.13 -28.32
C LEU A 368 16.49 39.65 -27.03
N ARG A 369 17.09 40.68 -26.41
CA ARG A 369 16.53 41.31 -25.20
C ARG A 369 15.13 41.88 -25.44
N LYS A 370 14.92 42.54 -26.58
CA LYS A 370 13.59 43.06 -26.99
C LYS A 370 12.59 41.92 -27.23
N ALA A 371 13.00 40.85 -27.91
CA ALA A 371 12.16 39.69 -28.18
C ALA A 371 11.74 38.97 -26.89
N CYS A 372 12.64 38.80 -25.92
CA CYS A 372 12.30 38.30 -24.58
C CYS A 372 11.22 39.18 -23.94
N GLN A 373 11.41 40.50 -23.93
CA GLN A 373 10.44 41.44 -23.34
C GLN A 373 9.07 41.39 -24.05
N GLN A 374 9.05 41.29 -25.37
CA GLN A 374 7.82 41.18 -26.18
C GLN A 374 7.04 39.88 -25.92
N ASN A 375 7.73 38.82 -25.50
CA ASN A 375 7.14 37.53 -25.14
C ASN A 375 6.99 37.35 -23.62
N PHE A 376 7.11 38.44 -22.85
CA PHE A 376 7.03 38.43 -21.39
C PHE A 376 7.97 37.41 -20.75
N LEU A 377 9.22 37.40 -21.18
CA LEU A 377 10.30 36.57 -20.65
C LEU A 377 11.38 37.47 -20.04
N SER A 378 11.86 37.10 -18.86
CA SER A 378 13.01 37.77 -18.24
C SER A 378 14.30 37.37 -18.94
N TYR A 379 14.91 38.29 -19.68
CA TYR A 379 16.19 38.06 -20.36
C TYR A 379 17.29 37.56 -19.41
N ASN A 380 17.34 38.08 -18.17
CA ASN A 380 18.33 37.68 -17.19
C ASN A 380 18.12 36.25 -16.70
N ARG A 381 16.88 35.86 -16.38
CA ARG A 381 16.56 34.48 -15.96
C ARG A 381 16.77 33.48 -17.10
N MET A 382 16.51 33.87 -18.35
CA MET A 382 16.84 33.00 -19.51
C MET A 382 18.35 32.76 -19.63
N ARG A 383 19.18 33.79 -19.38
CA ARG A 383 20.64 33.63 -19.36
C ARG A 383 21.11 32.78 -18.19
N GLU A 384 20.53 33.00 -17.01
CA GLU A 384 20.79 32.20 -15.81
C GLU A 384 20.47 30.72 -16.07
N TRP A 385 19.31 30.44 -16.67
CA TRP A 385 18.95 29.08 -17.08
C TRP A 385 19.99 28.44 -17.99
N THR A 386 20.42 29.16 -19.04
CA THR A 386 21.45 28.65 -19.96
C THR A 386 22.77 28.33 -19.23
N GLU A 387 23.14 29.16 -18.26
CA GLU A 387 24.36 29.00 -17.48
C GLU A 387 24.28 27.84 -16.50
N ILE A 388 23.17 27.69 -15.77
CA ILE A 388 22.94 26.53 -14.88
C ILE A 388 22.91 25.23 -15.69
N HIS A 389 22.23 25.21 -16.85
CA HIS A 389 22.26 24.06 -17.75
C HIS A 389 23.70 23.67 -18.13
N ARG A 390 24.53 24.65 -18.53
CA ARG A 390 25.94 24.43 -18.88
C ARG A 390 26.72 23.84 -17.70
N GLN A 391 26.55 24.39 -16.50
CA GLN A 391 27.21 23.88 -15.29
C GLN A 391 26.80 22.45 -14.96
N LEU A 392 25.51 22.12 -15.05
CA LEU A 392 25.03 20.76 -14.79
C LEU A 392 25.52 19.77 -15.84
N MET A 393 25.57 20.19 -17.12
CA MET A 393 26.16 19.41 -18.20
C MET A 393 27.65 19.14 -17.94
N ASP A 394 28.42 20.15 -17.56
CA ASP A 394 29.85 20.01 -17.24
C ASP A 394 30.06 19.02 -16.08
N VAL A 395 29.25 19.12 -15.01
CA VAL A 395 29.29 18.19 -13.87
C VAL A 395 28.91 16.77 -14.29
N ALA A 396 27.88 16.61 -15.14
CA ALA A 396 27.46 15.29 -15.63
C ALA A 396 28.57 14.63 -16.46
N GLN A 397 29.23 15.40 -17.35
CA GLN A 397 30.35 14.93 -18.15
C GLN A 397 31.56 14.55 -17.30
N GLN A 398 31.91 15.36 -16.28
CA GLN A 398 32.98 15.05 -15.33
C GLN A 398 32.75 13.74 -14.57
N GLN A 399 31.48 13.37 -14.34
CA GLN A 399 31.12 12.10 -13.73
C GLN A 399 31.01 10.93 -14.73
N GLY A 400 31.29 11.19 -16.01
CA GLY A 400 31.30 10.19 -17.08
C GLY A 400 29.92 9.88 -17.67
N PHE A 401 28.90 10.70 -17.41
CA PHE A 401 27.59 10.53 -18.03
C PHE A 401 27.63 11.00 -19.47
N ARG A 402 27.12 10.16 -20.39
CA ARG A 402 27.08 10.48 -21.81
C ARG A 402 25.75 11.08 -22.18
N GLN A 403 25.80 12.24 -22.80
CA GLN A 403 24.63 12.89 -23.39
C GLN A 403 24.40 12.32 -24.79
N GLY A 404 23.24 11.69 -25.00
CA GLY A 404 22.78 11.25 -26.31
C GLY A 404 22.22 12.41 -27.14
N GLN A 405 21.72 12.08 -28.34
CA GLN A 405 20.91 13.02 -29.11
C GLN A 405 19.57 13.27 -28.41
N ARG A 406 18.96 14.43 -28.68
CA ARG A 406 17.61 14.74 -28.21
C ARG A 406 16.58 13.92 -28.99
N HIS A 407 15.64 13.30 -28.29
CA HIS A 407 14.55 12.52 -28.86
C HIS A 407 13.16 12.98 -28.43
N ASP A 408 13.06 13.75 -27.34
CA ASP A 408 11.80 14.21 -26.76
C ASP A 408 10.80 13.06 -26.46
N ASP A 409 11.32 11.87 -26.10
CA ASP A 409 10.49 10.73 -25.71
C ASP A 409 9.78 11.02 -24.40
N PHE A 410 8.46 11.23 -24.50
CA PHE A 410 7.59 11.51 -23.37
C PHE A 410 7.79 10.50 -22.23
N ALA A 411 7.76 9.20 -22.51
CA ALA A 411 7.81 8.19 -21.47
C ALA A 411 9.18 8.13 -20.79
N ALA A 412 10.27 8.22 -21.57
CA ALA A 412 11.63 8.21 -21.04
C ALA A 412 11.92 9.41 -20.13
N ILE A 413 11.55 10.62 -20.56
CA ILE A 413 11.70 11.85 -19.77
C ILE A 413 10.91 11.75 -18.47
N HIS A 414 9.64 11.35 -18.55
CA HIS A 414 8.77 11.34 -17.37
C HIS A 414 9.12 10.22 -16.38
N ARG A 415 9.59 9.06 -16.83
CA ARG A 415 10.16 8.05 -15.93
C ARG A 415 11.39 8.59 -15.20
N ALA A 416 12.29 9.28 -15.91
CA ALA A 416 13.45 9.90 -15.28
C ALA A 416 13.05 10.96 -14.24
N LEU A 417 12.13 11.87 -14.58
CA LEU A 417 11.62 12.89 -13.65
C LEU A 417 10.91 12.28 -12.44
N LEU A 418 10.11 11.23 -12.65
CA LEU A 418 9.34 10.56 -11.61
C LEU A 418 10.22 9.97 -10.50
N THR A 419 11.47 9.59 -10.80
CA THR A 419 12.43 9.13 -9.77
C THR A 419 12.72 10.16 -8.67
N GLY A 420 12.66 11.46 -9.00
CA GLY A 420 12.80 12.56 -8.04
C GLY A 420 11.48 13.01 -7.41
N LEU A 421 10.34 12.64 -8.02
CA LEU A 421 9.01 13.20 -7.75
C LEU A 421 7.96 12.17 -7.34
N LEU A 422 8.37 10.99 -6.85
CA LEU A 422 7.43 9.98 -6.35
C LEU A 422 6.44 10.55 -5.32
N SER A 423 6.93 11.40 -4.41
CA SER A 423 6.05 12.08 -3.44
C SER A 423 5.05 13.05 -4.06
N GLY A 424 5.25 13.49 -5.30
CA GLY A 424 4.36 14.38 -6.06
C GLY A 424 3.29 13.65 -6.86
N VAL A 425 3.26 12.32 -6.87
CA VAL A 425 2.23 11.54 -7.57
C VAL A 425 0.88 11.69 -6.88
N ALA A 426 -0.16 11.89 -7.69
CA ALA A 426 -1.54 11.98 -7.24
C ALA A 426 -2.51 11.42 -8.28
N TYR A 427 -3.66 10.95 -7.80
CA TYR A 427 -4.76 10.48 -8.64
C TYR A 427 -5.99 11.36 -8.45
N LYS A 428 -6.81 11.45 -9.49
CA LYS A 428 -8.01 12.28 -9.50
C LYS A 428 -9.06 11.72 -8.55
N THR A 429 -9.58 12.55 -7.64
CA THR A 429 -10.65 12.18 -6.68
C THR A 429 -11.90 13.06 -6.78
N GLY A 430 -11.81 14.21 -7.44
CA GLY A 430 -12.94 15.11 -7.69
C GLY A 430 -12.84 15.80 -9.06
N ASP A 431 -13.69 16.80 -9.32
CA ASP A 431 -13.71 17.49 -10.62
C ASP A 431 -12.38 18.22 -10.92
N ARG A 432 -11.81 18.88 -9.90
CA ARG A 432 -10.53 19.62 -9.96
C ARG A 432 -9.62 19.34 -8.77
N GLU A 433 -9.75 18.15 -8.20
CA GLU A 433 -9.00 17.73 -7.01
C GLU A 433 -8.31 16.40 -7.24
N TYR A 434 -7.05 16.36 -6.79
CA TYR A 434 -6.19 15.20 -6.85
C TYR A 434 -5.73 14.85 -5.45
N THR A 435 -5.72 13.57 -5.13
CA THR A 435 -5.23 13.05 -3.86
C THR A 435 -3.90 12.38 -4.08
N GLY A 436 -2.87 12.91 -3.41
CA GLY A 436 -1.53 12.35 -3.40
C GLY A 436 -1.33 11.33 -2.28
N ALA A 437 -0.15 10.75 -2.27
CA ALA A 437 0.27 9.85 -1.22
C ALA A 437 0.26 10.53 0.17
N GLY A 438 -0.22 9.82 1.19
CA GLY A 438 -0.52 10.40 2.51
C GLY A 438 -1.89 11.10 2.62
N GLY A 439 -2.75 11.00 1.60
CA GLY A 439 -4.12 11.52 1.62
C GLY A 439 -4.23 13.04 1.42
N LEU A 440 -3.13 13.69 1.02
CA LEU A 440 -3.12 15.13 0.80
C LEU A 440 -3.81 15.48 -0.52
N THR A 441 -4.85 16.30 -0.44
CA THR A 441 -5.56 16.83 -1.61
C THR A 441 -4.99 18.16 -2.09
N PHE A 442 -4.94 18.36 -3.40
CA PHE A 442 -4.59 19.63 -4.04
C PHE A 442 -5.26 19.79 -5.41
N SER A 443 -5.37 21.04 -5.86
CA SER A 443 -5.83 21.36 -7.22
C SER A 443 -4.66 21.64 -8.16
N PRO A 444 -4.80 21.38 -9.47
CA PRO A 444 -3.82 21.83 -10.46
C PRO A 444 -3.65 23.35 -10.44
N TRP A 445 -2.42 23.85 -10.64
CA TRP A 445 -2.19 25.28 -10.80
C TRP A 445 -2.94 25.81 -12.03
N PRO A 446 -3.65 26.96 -11.94
CA PRO A 446 -4.49 27.45 -13.03
C PRO A 446 -3.75 27.70 -14.35
N GLY A 447 -2.45 28.02 -14.29
CA GLY A 447 -1.61 28.25 -15.47
C GLY A 447 -1.00 26.99 -16.08
N SER A 448 -1.32 25.79 -15.58
CA SER A 448 -0.82 24.52 -16.12
C SER A 448 -1.59 24.10 -17.38
N GLY A 449 -0.90 23.49 -18.35
CA GLY A 449 -1.53 22.92 -19.55
C GLY A 449 -2.52 21.79 -19.22
N LEU A 450 -2.33 21.10 -18.09
CA LEU A 450 -3.11 19.92 -17.69
C LEU A 450 -4.48 20.25 -17.09
N VAL A 451 -4.79 21.53 -16.84
CA VAL A 451 -6.09 21.94 -16.27
C VAL A 451 -7.27 21.53 -17.16
N ARG A 452 -7.04 21.41 -18.47
CA ARG A 452 -8.06 21.08 -19.47
C ARG A 452 -8.28 19.57 -19.64
N GLU A 453 -7.20 18.81 -19.78
CA GLU A 453 -7.25 17.37 -20.11
C GLU A 453 -7.69 16.47 -18.95
N ARG A 454 -7.46 16.90 -17.69
CA ARG A 454 -7.95 16.20 -16.48
C ARG A 454 -7.56 14.72 -16.37
N HIS A 455 -6.30 14.41 -16.69
CA HIS A 455 -5.69 13.08 -16.61
C HIS A 455 -5.95 12.38 -15.27
N ALA A 456 -6.17 11.05 -15.29
CA ALA A 456 -6.50 10.30 -14.06
C ALA A 456 -5.36 10.28 -13.04
N TRP A 457 -4.12 10.28 -13.52
CA TRP A 457 -2.90 10.23 -12.72
C TRP A 457 -1.95 11.33 -13.17
N ILE A 458 -1.43 12.08 -12.21
CA ILE A 458 -0.48 13.16 -12.45
C ILE A 458 0.70 13.07 -11.48
N MET A 459 1.82 13.67 -11.85
CA MET A 459 2.88 14.06 -10.92
C MET A 459 3.02 15.57 -10.90
N ALA A 460 3.34 16.11 -9.73
CA ALA A 460 3.68 17.52 -9.53
C ALA A 460 5.16 17.65 -9.11
N ALA A 461 5.88 18.63 -9.69
CA ALA A 461 7.22 18.97 -9.21
C ALA A 461 7.16 19.57 -7.80
N GLU A 462 6.17 20.44 -7.57
CA GLU A 462 6.02 21.17 -6.33
C GLU A 462 4.57 21.21 -5.85
N ARG A 463 4.40 21.28 -4.53
CA ARG A 463 3.12 21.58 -3.89
C ARG A 463 3.26 22.80 -3.02
N ILE A 464 2.43 23.80 -3.28
CA ILE A 464 2.42 25.05 -2.55
C ILE A 464 1.06 25.28 -1.88
N GLU A 465 1.08 25.85 -0.68
CA GLU A 465 -0.12 26.24 0.05
C GLU A 465 -0.18 27.77 0.14
N THR A 466 -1.18 28.36 -0.52
CA THR A 466 -1.50 29.80 -0.43
C THR A 466 -2.84 29.98 0.26
N ALA A 467 -3.90 30.40 -0.44
CA ALA A 467 -5.28 30.32 0.04
C ALA A 467 -5.88 28.93 -0.16
N LYS A 468 -5.38 28.20 -1.17
CA LYS A 468 -5.69 26.80 -1.47
C LYS A 468 -4.38 26.06 -1.72
N ARG A 469 -4.44 24.73 -1.76
CA ARG A 469 -3.29 23.88 -2.10
C ARG A 469 -3.24 23.67 -3.60
N TYR A 470 -2.09 23.96 -4.18
CA TYR A 470 -1.85 23.81 -5.62
C TYR A 470 -0.66 22.90 -5.89
N GLY A 471 -0.81 22.02 -6.88
CA GLY A 471 0.30 21.34 -7.53
C GLY A 471 0.81 22.20 -8.70
N ARG A 472 2.13 22.42 -8.78
CA ARG A 472 2.78 23.21 -9.84
C ARG A 472 3.75 22.34 -10.64
N THR A 473 3.88 22.68 -11.92
CA THR A 473 4.67 21.94 -12.92
C THR A 473 4.23 20.49 -12.96
N LEU A 474 3.15 20.25 -13.68
CA LEU A 474 2.43 18.98 -13.69
C LEU A 474 2.74 18.17 -14.94
N SER A 475 2.62 16.86 -14.85
CA SER A 475 2.55 15.98 -16.02
C SER A 475 1.70 14.76 -15.75
N ARG A 476 1.12 14.18 -16.81
CA ARG A 476 0.47 12.87 -16.73
C ARG A 476 1.50 11.78 -16.44
N VAL A 477 1.11 10.82 -15.61
CA VAL A 477 1.93 9.65 -15.30
C VAL A 477 1.13 8.37 -15.40
N SER A 478 1.83 7.26 -15.65
CA SER A 478 1.24 5.92 -15.62
C SER A 478 1.44 5.28 -14.25
N PRO A 479 0.41 4.64 -13.66
CA PRO A 479 0.56 3.88 -12.42
C PRO A 479 1.59 2.74 -12.55
N VAL A 480 1.80 2.20 -13.75
CA VAL A 480 2.82 1.16 -14.00
C VAL A 480 4.23 1.70 -13.76
N TRP A 481 4.52 2.92 -14.22
CA TRP A 481 5.82 3.56 -13.98
C TRP A 481 6.03 3.84 -12.49
N VAL A 482 4.97 4.29 -11.81
CA VAL A 482 5.02 4.55 -10.36
C VAL A 482 5.33 3.25 -9.61
N GLU A 483 4.68 2.14 -9.96
CA GLU A 483 4.94 0.84 -9.32
C GLU A 483 6.39 0.38 -9.53
N GLN A 484 6.89 0.44 -10.76
CA GLN A 484 8.25 0.01 -11.10
C GLN A 484 9.32 0.86 -10.41
N LEU A 485 9.19 2.19 -10.44
CA LEU A 485 10.19 3.10 -9.87
C LEU A 485 10.12 3.19 -8.34
N ALA A 486 9.00 2.79 -7.74
CA ALA A 486 8.78 2.81 -6.29
C ALA A 486 8.83 1.40 -5.67
N GLU A 487 9.43 0.40 -6.33
CA GLU A 487 9.44 -0.99 -5.86
C GLU A 487 9.93 -1.15 -4.41
N HIS A 488 10.93 -0.35 -4.01
CA HIS A 488 11.51 -0.31 -2.66
C HIS A 488 10.61 0.37 -1.60
N LEU A 489 9.48 0.98 -2.02
CA LEU A 489 8.57 1.75 -1.16
C LEU A 489 7.15 1.17 -1.11
N VAL A 490 6.75 0.44 -2.13
CA VAL A 490 5.38 -0.08 -2.22
C VAL A 490 5.13 -1.18 -1.18
N LYS A 491 3.90 -1.21 -0.67
CA LYS A 491 3.39 -2.31 0.15
C LYS A 491 2.43 -3.13 -0.69
N ARG A 492 2.64 -4.45 -0.67
CA ARG A 492 1.81 -5.45 -1.36
C ARG A 492 0.96 -6.18 -0.33
N SER A 493 -0.30 -6.39 -0.67
CA SER A 493 -1.23 -7.22 0.11
C SER A 493 -1.99 -8.13 -0.83
N TYR A 494 -2.22 -9.36 -0.40
CA TYR A 494 -2.88 -10.39 -1.18
C TYR A 494 -4.20 -10.77 -0.52
N SER A 495 -5.24 -11.00 -1.31
CA SER A 495 -6.55 -11.41 -0.80
C SER A 495 -7.21 -12.41 -1.75
N ASP A 496 -8.21 -13.13 -1.24
CA ASP A 496 -9.02 -14.09 -2.00
C ASP A 496 -8.16 -15.13 -2.76
N PRO A 497 -7.34 -15.93 -2.04
CA PRO A 497 -6.64 -17.04 -2.67
C PRO A 497 -7.66 -18.13 -3.07
N HIS A 498 -7.67 -18.50 -4.35
CA HIS A 498 -8.67 -19.41 -4.92
C HIS A 498 -8.09 -20.24 -6.07
N TRP A 499 -8.64 -21.44 -6.27
CA TRP A 499 -8.29 -22.28 -7.41
C TRP A 499 -8.86 -21.74 -8.72
N ARG A 500 -8.05 -21.75 -9.79
CA ARG A 500 -8.50 -21.42 -11.15
C ARG A 500 -8.33 -22.61 -12.07
N LYS A 501 -9.41 -23.40 -12.26
CA LYS A 501 -9.45 -24.63 -13.08
C LYS A 501 -8.77 -24.50 -14.45
N LYS A 502 -9.02 -23.41 -15.20
CA LYS A 502 -8.40 -23.19 -16.52
C LYS A 502 -6.89 -22.97 -16.46
N LEU A 503 -6.40 -22.25 -15.43
CA LEU A 503 -4.97 -21.97 -15.25
C LEU A 503 -4.25 -23.08 -14.48
N ARG A 504 -5.00 -24.01 -13.88
CA ARG A 504 -4.50 -25.15 -13.09
C ARG A 504 -3.51 -24.74 -11.97
N THR A 505 -3.78 -23.59 -11.36
CA THR A 505 -2.97 -23.00 -10.28
C THR A 505 -3.86 -22.23 -9.31
N VAL A 506 -3.39 -22.06 -8.08
CA VAL A 506 -3.98 -21.14 -7.12
C VAL A 506 -3.60 -19.70 -7.47
N MET A 507 -4.62 -18.84 -7.57
CA MET A 507 -4.51 -17.42 -7.88
C MET A 507 -4.98 -16.60 -6.68
N ALA A 508 -4.48 -15.37 -6.55
CA ALA A 508 -4.97 -14.39 -5.59
C ALA A 508 -5.07 -13.02 -6.24
N TYR A 509 -5.77 -12.10 -5.59
CA TYR A 509 -5.77 -10.69 -5.96
C TYR A 509 -4.73 -9.93 -5.15
N GLU A 510 -3.82 -9.28 -5.86
CA GLU A 510 -2.82 -8.38 -5.31
C GLU A 510 -3.33 -6.93 -5.36
N LYS A 511 -3.14 -6.23 -4.24
CA LYS A 511 -3.25 -4.79 -4.12
C LYS A 511 -1.89 -4.22 -3.78
N VAL A 512 -1.47 -3.20 -4.53
CA VAL A 512 -0.18 -2.51 -4.36
C VAL A 512 -0.45 -1.06 -3.98
N SER A 513 0.18 -0.60 -2.90
CA SER A 513 0.00 0.77 -2.40
C SER A 513 1.33 1.47 -2.15
N LEU A 514 1.38 2.77 -2.44
CA LEU A 514 2.51 3.65 -2.14
C LEU A 514 2.09 4.65 -1.08
N TRP A 515 2.65 4.54 0.13
CA TRP A 515 2.28 5.34 1.30
C TRP A 515 0.75 5.48 1.52
N GLY A 516 0.04 4.37 1.36
CA GLY A 516 -1.42 4.29 1.52
C GLY A 516 -2.24 4.62 0.27
N MET A 517 -1.63 5.24 -0.75
CA MET A 517 -2.29 5.48 -2.04
C MET A 517 -2.31 4.18 -2.86
N PRO A 518 -3.48 3.66 -3.28
CA PRO A 518 -3.55 2.45 -4.10
C PRO A 518 -3.06 2.73 -5.52
N ILE A 519 -1.98 2.06 -5.94
CA ILE A 519 -1.48 2.11 -7.33
C ILE A 519 -2.13 1.00 -8.14
N VAL A 520 -2.17 -0.20 -7.57
CA VAL A 520 -2.86 -1.36 -8.14
C VAL A 520 -3.98 -1.75 -7.19
N VAL A 521 -5.22 -1.62 -7.64
CA VAL A 521 -6.38 -1.95 -6.79
C VAL A 521 -6.62 -3.46 -6.75
N LYS A 522 -6.50 -4.14 -7.90
CA LYS A 522 -6.79 -5.57 -8.04
C LYS A 522 -6.06 -6.15 -9.25
N ARG A 523 -4.93 -6.83 -9.02
CA ARG A 523 -4.20 -7.59 -10.05
C ARG A 523 -4.23 -9.08 -9.74
N SER A 524 -4.56 -9.91 -10.73
CA SER A 524 -4.52 -11.36 -10.55
C SER A 524 -3.07 -11.85 -10.59
N VAL A 525 -2.63 -12.57 -9.56
CA VAL A 525 -1.27 -13.11 -9.43
C VAL A 525 -1.28 -14.58 -9.01
N ARG A 526 -0.22 -15.31 -9.33
CA ARG A 526 -0.04 -16.67 -8.82
C ARG A 526 0.25 -16.60 -7.32
N TYR A 527 -0.51 -17.38 -6.55
CA TYR A 527 -0.41 -17.34 -5.09
C TYR A 527 0.64 -18.30 -4.53
N GLY A 528 0.87 -19.44 -5.20
CA GLY A 528 1.82 -20.47 -4.77
C GLY A 528 3.20 -19.96 -4.35
N PRO A 529 3.91 -19.15 -5.16
CA PRO A 529 5.21 -18.60 -4.76
C PRO A 529 5.19 -17.60 -3.60
N LEU A 530 4.02 -17.06 -3.24
CA LEU A 530 3.87 -16.05 -2.19
C LEU A 530 3.60 -16.70 -0.83
N ASP A 531 2.74 -17.73 -0.83
CA ASP A 531 2.38 -18.52 0.34
C ASP A 531 2.12 -19.98 -0.11
N PRO A 532 3.19 -20.79 -0.19
CA PRO A 532 3.11 -22.17 -0.66
C PRO A 532 2.19 -23.04 0.18
N GLU A 533 2.15 -22.80 1.50
CA GLU A 533 1.37 -23.59 2.45
C GLU A 533 -0.13 -23.42 2.20
N THR A 534 -0.63 -22.18 2.25
CA THR A 534 -2.04 -21.91 1.99
C THR A 534 -2.43 -22.29 0.55
N ALA A 535 -1.55 -22.04 -0.43
CA ALA A 535 -1.80 -22.45 -1.80
C ALA A 535 -1.92 -23.97 -1.94
N ARG A 536 -1.10 -24.74 -1.25
CA ARG A 536 -1.17 -26.20 -1.23
C ARG A 536 -2.48 -26.69 -0.61
N GLN A 537 -2.90 -26.12 0.51
CA GLN A 537 -4.19 -26.47 1.13
C GLN A 537 -5.36 -26.26 0.14
N ILE A 538 -5.37 -25.12 -0.55
CA ILE A 538 -6.39 -24.82 -1.58
C ILE A 538 -6.28 -25.77 -2.77
N PHE A 539 -5.06 -26.10 -3.21
CA PHE A 539 -4.85 -27.05 -4.30
C PHE A 539 -5.36 -28.44 -3.95
N ILE A 540 -5.04 -28.97 -2.77
CA ILE A 540 -5.53 -30.27 -2.32
C ILE A 540 -7.05 -30.26 -2.27
N GLN A 541 -7.65 -29.31 -1.54
CA GLN A 541 -9.11 -29.25 -1.40
C GLN A 541 -9.79 -29.02 -2.76
N GLN A 542 -9.53 -27.90 -3.41
CA GLN A 542 -10.34 -27.49 -4.56
C GLN A 542 -9.97 -28.24 -5.84
N ALA A 543 -8.70 -28.62 -6.03
CA ALA A 543 -8.29 -29.32 -7.24
C ALA A 543 -8.45 -30.84 -7.10
N LEU A 544 -7.87 -31.44 -6.06
CA LEU A 544 -7.80 -32.90 -5.93
C LEU A 544 -9.03 -33.51 -5.26
N VAL A 545 -9.52 -32.92 -4.17
CA VAL A 545 -10.68 -33.43 -3.41
C VAL A 545 -11.99 -33.10 -4.13
N ASP A 546 -12.25 -31.83 -4.42
CA ASP A 546 -13.47 -31.40 -5.14
C ASP A 546 -13.45 -31.81 -6.63
N GLY A 547 -12.30 -32.25 -7.15
CA GLY A 547 -12.16 -32.70 -8.53
C GLY A 547 -12.18 -31.57 -9.57
N ASN A 548 -11.87 -30.33 -9.21
CA ASN A 548 -11.83 -29.20 -10.16
C ASN A 548 -10.56 -29.17 -11.04
N VAL A 549 -9.94 -30.32 -11.26
CA VAL A 549 -8.82 -30.51 -12.18
C VAL A 549 -9.03 -31.81 -12.94
N ASN A 550 -8.80 -31.78 -14.27
CA ASN A 550 -9.03 -32.93 -15.13
C ASN A 550 -7.72 -33.42 -15.74
N ASP A 551 -7.54 -34.75 -15.70
CA ASP A 551 -6.67 -35.61 -16.52
C ASP A 551 -5.27 -35.06 -16.81
N PHE A 552 -4.64 -34.43 -15.81
CA PHE A 552 -3.22 -34.04 -15.93
C PHE A 552 -2.28 -35.23 -15.69
N ASP A 553 -2.79 -36.26 -15.02
CA ASP A 553 -2.24 -37.61 -14.95
C ASP A 553 -3.06 -38.87 -14.54
N SER A 554 -2.55 -40.07 -14.83
CA SER A 554 -3.27 -41.32 -14.62
C SER A 554 -3.78 -41.52 -13.18
N PHE A 555 -3.04 -41.07 -12.15
CA PHE A 555 -3.50 -41.26 -10.77
C PHE A 555 -4.79 -40.49 -10.47
N VAL A 556 -5.01 -39.33 -11.09
CA VAL A 556 -6.21 -38.50 -10.87
C VAL A 556 -7.44 -39.22 -11.37
N THR A 557 -7.36 -39.79 -12.58
CA THR A 557 -8.46 -40.55 -13.19
C THR A 557 -8.72 -41.84 -12.40
N GLN A 558 -7.68 -42.53 -11.94
CA GLN A 558 -7.79 -43.73 -11.11
C GLN A 558 -8.43 -43.45 -9.75
N ASN A 559 -8.01 -42.37 -9.08
CA ASN A 559 -8.56 -41.96 -7.79
C ASN A 559 -10.03 -41.55 -7.91
N ARG A 560 -10.41 -40.89 -9.02
CA ARG A 560 -11.82 -40.55 -9.30
C ARG A 560 -12.67 -41.79 -9.52
N ALA A 561 -12.21 -42.72 -10.35
CA ALA A 561 -12.92 -43.97 -10.64
C ALA A 561 -13.15 -44.80 -9.36
N LEU A 562 -12.14 -44.91 -8.49
CA LEU A 562 -12.28 -45.60 -7.21
C LEU A 562 -13.32 -44.93 -6.29
N ARG A 563 -13.37 -43.59 -6.26
CA ARG A 563 -14.37 -42.86 -5.47
C ARG A 563 -15.79 -43.08 -6.00
N GLU A 564 -15.96 -43.10 -7.32
CA GLU A 564 -17.24 -43.41 -7.96
C GLU A 564 -17.68 -44.86 -7.68
N GLU A 565 -16.76 -45.83 -7.78
CA GLU A 565 -17.00 -47.24 -7.45
C GLU A 565 -17.44 -47.44 -5.99
N ILE A 566 -16.76 -46.79 -5.04
CA ILE A 566 -17.12 -46.86 -3.62
C ILE A 566 -18.49 -46.20 -3.37
N ALA A 567 -18.79 -45.08 -4.01
CA ALA A 567 -20.09 -44.42 -3.89
C ALA A 567 -21.23 -45.30 -4.44
N GLU A 568 -21.01 -45.99 -5.56
CA GLU A 568 -21.97 -46.95 -6.10
C GLU A 568 -22.16 -48.17 -5.17
N LEU A 569 -21.07 -48.71 -4.62
CA LEU A 569 -21.11 -49.81 -3.67
C LEU A 569 -21.88 -49.43 -2.41
N ALA A 570 -21.62 -48.24 -1.85
CA ALA A 570 -22.32 -47.68 -0.71
C ALA A 570 -23.82 -47.51 -0.97
N ALA A 571 -24.20 -47.07 -2.17
CA ALA A 571 -25.60 -46.95 -2.59
C ALA A 571 -26.28 -48.32 -2.72
N LYS A 572 -25.62 -49.31 -3.34
CA LYS A 572 -26.13 -50.67 -3.52
C LYS A 572 -26.32 -51.40 -2.17
N THR A 573 -25.37 -51.24 -1.26
CA THR A 573 -25.37 -51.91 0.05
C THR A 573 -26.06 -51.11 1.17
N ARG A 574 -26.59 -49.92 0.86
CA ARG A 574 -27.14 -48.94 1.82
C ARG A 574 -26.20 -48.60 2.99
N ARG A 575 -24.90 -48.81 2.82
CA ARG A 575 -23.85 -48.55 3.81
C ARG A 575 -23.29 -47.16 3.66
N ARG A 576 -23.87 -46.20 4.38
CA ARG A 576 -23.41 -44.79 4.41
C ARG A 576 -22.03 -44.62 5.02
N ASP A 577 -21.58 -45.58 5.80
CA ASP A 577 -20.25 -45.67 6.40
C ASP A 577 -19.14 -45.97 5.38
N LEU A 578 -19.49 -46.40 4.16
CA LEU A 578 -18.55 -46.50 3.03
C LEU A 578 -18.39 -45.17 2.27
N LEU A 579 -19.26 -44.18 2.51
CA LEU A 579 -19.14 -42.86 1.87
C LEU A 579 -18.06 -42.05 2.58
N LEU A 580 -17.00 -41.77 1.84
CA LEU A 580 -15.86 -40.99 2.30
C LEU A 580 -16.24 -39.54 2.62
N ASP A 581 -15.70 -39.01 3.71
CA ASP A 581 -15.69 -37.57 3.92
C ASP A 581 -14.53 -36.91 3.15
N ASP A 582 -14.77 -35.70 2.65
CA ASP A 582 -13.76 -34.93 1.92
C ASP A 582 -12.51 -34.67 2.80
N TYR A 583 -12.68 -34.70 4.12
CA TYR A 583 -11.59 -34.54 5.09
C TYR A 583 -10.59 -35.70 5.07
N THR A 584 -11.04 -36.96 5.01
CA THR A 584 -10.12 -38.11 4.92
C THR A 584 -9.31 -38.07 3.63
N ILE A 585 -9.95 -37.70 2.52
CA ILE A 585 -9.27 -37.57 1.22
C ILE A 585 -8.27 -36.41 1.26
N TYR A 586 -8.64 -35.31 1.90
CA TYR A 586 -7.73 -34.18 2.12
C TYR A 586 -6.49 -34.63 2.90
N MET A 587 -6.67 -35.29 4.05
CA MET A 587 -5.57 -35.76 4.90
C MET A 587 -4.66 -36.75 4.17
N PHE A 588 -5.23 -37.63 3.36
CA PHE A 588 -4.45 -38.55 2.52
C PHE A 588 -3.41 -37.81 1.66
N TYR A 589 -3.84 -36.76 0.95
CA TYR A 589 -2.93 -35.95 0.14
C TYR A 589 -2.02 -35.09 1.01
N ASP A 590 -2.52 -34.55 2.12
CA ASP A 590 -1.78 -33.68 3.02
C ASP A 590 -0.55 -34.38 3.63
N GLU A 591 -0.68 -35.65 4.03
CA GLU A 591 0.43 -36.41 4.58
C GLU A 591 1.51 -36.78 3.54
N ARG A 592 1.16 -36.76 2.25
CA ARG A 592 1.97 -37.36 1.18
C ARG A 592 2.60 -36.33 0.25
N LEU A 593 1.96 -35.19 0.05
CA LEU A 593 2.45 -34.12 -0.82
C LEU A 593 3.36 -33.15 -0.04
N PRO A 594 4.56 -32.82 -0.55
CA PRO A 594 5.42 -31.82 0.06
C PRO A 594 4.86 -30.40 -0.09
N ASN A 595 5.38 -29.46 0.71
CA ASN A 595 4.90 -28.07 0.77
C ASN A 595 5.06 -27.28 -0.53
N ASP A 596 5.98 -27.67 -1.40
CA ASP A 596 6.23 -27.02 -2.70
C ASP A 596 5.32 -27.53 -3.82
N VAL A 597 4.38 -28.46 -3.52
CA VAL A 597 3.34 -28.93 -4.44
C VAL A 597 2.02 -28.22 -4.15
N PHE A 598 1.74 -27.17 -4.92
CA PHE A 598 0.59 -26.28 -4.71
C PHE A 598 -0.16 -25.93 -6.02
N ASP A 599 0.21 -26.56 -7.13
CA ASP A 599 -0.46 -26.46 -8.41
C ASP A 599 -0.15 -27.70 -9.28
N VAL A 600 -0.76 -27.79 -10.47
CA VAL A 600 -0.51 -28.94 -11.36
C VAL A 600 0.93 -28.98 -11.85
N ALA A 601 1.58 -27.82 -12.06
CA ALA A 601 2.93 -27.77 -12.59
C ALA A 601 3.97 -28.30 -11.57
N SER A 602 3.83 -27.90 -10.31
CA SER A 602 4.63 -28.41 -9.19
C SER A 602 4.35 -29.88 -8.92
N MET A 603 3.08 -30.30 -8.98
CA MET A 603 2.70 -31.72 -8.86
C MET A 603 3.34 -32.59 -9.96
N LEU A 604 3.26 -32.19 -11.23
CA LEU A 604 3.88 -32.92 -12.32
C LEU A 604 5.41 -32.98 -12.20
N ARG A 605 6.03 -31.89 -11.73
CA ARG A 605 7.47 -31.87 -11.44
C ARG A 605 7.84 -32.86 -10.35
N TRP A 606 7.06 -32.90 -9.27
CA TRP A 606 7.24 -33.83 -8.17
C TRP A 606 7.03 -35.28 -8.63
N LEU A 607 5.96 -35.58 -9.37
CA LEU A 607 5.70 -36.92 -9.93
C LEU A 607 6.78 -37.40 -10.90
N LYS A 608 7.45 -36.49 -11.61
CA LYS A 608 8.56 -36.83 -12.51
C LYS A 608 9.85 -37.15 -11.76
N ALA A 609 10.02 -36.62 -10.54
CA ALA A 609 11.23 -36.79 -9.75
C ALA A 609 11.46 -38.23 -9.27
N SER A 610 10.39 -39.03 -9.09
CA SER A 610 10.49 -40.45 -8.79
C SER A 610 9.25 -41.21 -9.30
N PRO A 611 9.42 -42.40 -9.93
CA PRO A 611 8.28 -43.25 -10.32
C PRO A 611 7.37 -43.62 -9.14
N ASP A 612 7.94 -43.76 -7.94
CA ASP A 612 7.22 -44.17 -6.72
C ASP A 612 6.24 -43.11 -6.23
N HIS A 613 6.47 -41.84 -6.56
CA HIS A 613 5.59 -40.74 -6.15
C HIS A 613 4.16 -40.93 -6.65
N ARG A 614 3.99 -41.53 -7.85
CA ARG A 614 2.67 -41.80 -8.41
C ARG A 614 1.93 -42.90 -7.66
N GLN A 615 2.66 -43.87 -7.09
CA GLN A 615 2.07 -44.88 -6.22
C GLN A 615 1.64 -44.29 -4.88
N ARG A 616 2.42 -43.34 -4.33
CA ARG A 616 2.09 -42.67 -3.06
C ARG A 616 0.76 -41.94 -3.12
N VAL A 617 0.45 -41.25 -4.22
CA VAL A 617 -0.78 -40.45 -4.33
C VAL A 617 -1.96 -41.19 -4.94
N ARG A 618 -1.81 -42.48 -5.21
CA ARG A 618 -2.90 -43.32 -5.71
C ARG A 618 -3.69 -43.88 -4.52
N LEU A 619 -4.98 -43.56 -4.47
CA LEU A 619 -5.89 -44.08 -3.46
C LEU A 619 -6.08 -45.59 -3.65
N LYS A 620 -6.10 -46.33 -2.55
CA LYS A 620 -6.52 -47.74 -2.50
C LYS A 620 -7.78 -47.86 -1.64
N PHE A 621 -8.51 -48.97 -1.81
CA PHE A 621 -9.69 -49.25 -0.99
C PHE A 621 -9.37 -49.27 0.52
N GLU A 622 -8.21 -49.76 0.91
CA GLU A 622 -7.72 -49.80 2.31
C GLU A 622 -7.45 -48.40 2.88
N ASP A 623 -7.00 -47.44 2.06
CA ASP A 623 -6.83 -46.04 2.50
C ASP A 623 -8.19 -45.36 2.79
N LEU A 624 -9.29 -46.03 2.43
CA LEU A 624 -10.64 -45.47 2.32
C LEU A 624 -11.67 -46.18 3.22
N VAL A 625 -11.29 -47.26 3.92
CA VAL A 625 -12.17 -48.00 4.84
C VAL A 625 -11.51 -48.09 6.21
N GLN A 626 -12.16 -47.53 7.24
CA GLN A 626 -11.68 -47.64 8.62
C GLN A 626 -11.62 -49.11 9.05
N GLU A 627 -10.45 -49.59 9.48
CA GLU A 627 -10.19 -50.99 9.89
C GLU A 627 -11.21 -51.55 10.89
N GLN A 628 -11.74 -50.71 11.80
CA GLN A 628 -12.74 -51.12 12.81
C GLN A 628 -14.10 -51.52 12.22
N VAL A 629 -14.41 -51.09 10.99
CA VAL A 629 -15.69 -51.37 10.32
C VAL A 629 -15.65 -52.70 9.55
N ALA A 630 -14.48 -53.10 9.06
CA ALA A 630 -14.30 -54.34 8.32
C ALA A 630 -14.46 -55.59 9.21
N GLU A 631 -13.91 -55.56 10.43
CA GLU A 631 -14.07 -56.67 11.40
C GLU A 631 -15.52 -56.82 11.88
N ARG A 632 -16.19 -55.70 12.22
CA ARG A 632 -17.62 -55.74 12.62
C ARG A 632 -18.50 -56.30 11.50
N SER A 633 -18.27 -55.92 10.25
CA SER A 633 -19.06 -56.40 9.11
C SER A 633 -18.92 -57.92 8.91
N ARG A 634 -17.71 -58.49 9.05
CA ARG A 634 -17.49 -59.95 8.92
C ARG A 634 -18.12 -60.75 10.07
N THR A 635 -18.16 -60.20 11.28
CA THR A 635 -18.85 -60.84 12.41
C THR A 635 -20.38 -60.78 12.31
N GLN A 636 -20.93 -59.71 11.72
CA GLN A 636 -22.38 -59.54 11.57
C GLN A 636 -22.94 -60.29 10.36
N PHE A 637 -22.16 -60.40 9.28
CA PHE A 637 -22.52 -61.10 8.05
C PHE A 637 -21.38 -62.07 7.66
N PRO A 638 -21.32 -63.26 8.28
CA PRO A 638 -20.26 -64.23 8.02
C PRO A 638 -20.47 -64.97 6.69
N ASP A 639 -19.37 -65.28 5.99
CA ASP A 639 -19.41 -66.08 4.75
C ASP A 639 -19.78 -67.55 5.01
N GLU A 640 -19.70 -68.02 6.26
CA GLU A 640 -20.03 -69.37 6.70
C GLU A 640 -20.85 -69.35 8.00
N LEU A 641 -21.86 -70.20 8.12
CA LEU A 641 -22.69 -70.36 9.32
C LEU A 641 -22.52 -71.77 9.88
N THR A 642 -22.29 -71.87 11.19
CA THR A 642 -22.29 -73.17 11.89
C THR A 642 -23.72 -73.53 12.31
N VAL A 643 -24.26 -74.60 11.76
CA VAL A 643 -25.57 -75.17 12.13
C VAL A 643 -25.35 -76.61 12.60
N GLY A 644 -25.56 -76.87 13.89
CA GLY A 644 -25.19 -78.12 14.53
C GLY A 644 -23.68 -78.35 14.45
N ASN A 645 -23.28 -79.43 13.78
CA ASN A 645 -21.86 -79.76 13.52
C ASN A 645 -21.42 -79.41 12.08
N LEU A 646 -22.28 -78.77 11.29
CA LEU A 646 -22.01 -78.42 9.90
C LEU A 646 -21.60 -76.96 9.78
N VAL A 647 -20.56 -76.69 9.00
CA VAL A 647 -20.17 -75.35 8.57
C VAL A 647 -20.65 -75.18 7.13
N LEU A 648 -21.57 -74.24 6.92
CA LEU A 648 -22.32 -74.10 5.66
C LEU A 648 -22.05 -72.74 5.03
N PRO A 649 -21.73 -72.66 3.73
CA PRO A 649 -21.56 -71.40 3.02
C PRO A 649 -22.84 -70.57 3.03
N VAL A 650 -22.70 -69.27 3.24
CA VAL A 650 -23.79 -68.30 3.28
C VAL A 650 -23.70 -67.38 2.07
N ALA A 651 -24.84 -67.18 1.40
CA ALA A 651 -25.00 -66.18 0.36
C ALA A 651 -26.05 -65.14 0.77
N TYR A 652 -25.79 -63.88 0.44
CA TYR A 652 -26.67 -62.76 0.75
C TYR A 652 -27.20 -62.14 -0.53
N HIS A 653 -28.52 -62.06 -0.66
CA HIS A 653 -29.19 -61.41 -1.78
C HIS A 653 -30.32 -60.54 -1.23
N PHE A 654 -30.36 -59.25 -1.54
CA PHE A 654 -31.35 -58.32 -0.96
C PHE A 654 -32.11 -57.58 -2.05
N GLU A 655 -32.94 -58.32 -2.78
CA GLU A 655 -33.79 -57.82 -3.86
C GLU A 655 -35.25 -58.21 -3.57
N ALA A 656 -36.08 -57.21 -3.27
CA ALA A 656 -37.46 -57.45 -2.87
C ALA A 656 -38.24 -58.15 -3.99
N GLY A 657 -38.70 -59.37 -3.72
CA GLY A 657 -39.45 -60.20 -4.66
C GLY A 657 -38.62 -61.26 -5.39
N ALA A 658 -37.29 -61.31 -5.18
CA ALA A 658 -36.47 -62.43 -5.62
C ALA A 658 -36.70 -63.68 -4.74
N ASP A 659 -36.65 -64.87 -5.35
CA ASP A 659 -36.90 -66.12 -4.63
C ASP A 659 -35.83 -66.41 -3.56
N ASP A 660 -34.62 -65.91 -3.71
CA ASP A 660 -33.49 -66.03 -2.78
C ASP A 660 -33.25 -64.78 -1.91
N ASP A 661 -34.19 -63.83 -1.88
CA ASP A 661 -34.13 -62.62 -1.04
C ASP A 661 -33.92 -62.97 0.46
N GLY A 662 -32.93 -62.33 1.06
CA GLY A 662 -32.42 -62.59 2.41
C GLY A 662 -31.12 -63.41 2.43
N VAL A 663 -31.05 -64.31 3.42
CA VAL A 663 -29.89 -65.15 3.69
C VAL A 663 -30.15 -66.55 3.17
N THR A 664 -29.26 -67.07 2.32
CA THR A 664 -29.32 -68.43 1.80
C THR A 664 -28.12 -69.25 2.28
N ILE A 665 -28.39 -70.39 2.93
CA ILE A 665 -27.36 -71.39 3.23
C ILE A 665 -27.34 -72.48 2.16
N SER A 666 -26.14 -72.87 1.72
CA SER A 666 -25.96 -73.96 0.77
C SER A 666 -25.61 -75.25 1.51
N VAL A 667 -26.40 -76.31 1.33
CA VAL A 667 -26.32 -77.54 2.12
C VAL A 667 -26.25 -78.76 1.20
N PRO A 668 -25.26 -79.65 1.35
CA PRO A 668 -25.22 -80.91 0.60
C PRO A 668 -26.46 -81.78 0.88
N ALA A 669 -27.00 -82.44 -0.15
CA ALA A 669 -28.19 -83.29 -0.05
C ALA A 669 -28.11 -84.33 1.09
N ALA A 670 -26.93 -84.91 1.31
CA ALA A 670 -26.67 -85.87 2.40
C ALA A 670 -26.82 -85.28 3.81
N ALA A 671 -26.73 -83.96 3.96
CA ALA A 671 -26.67 -83.27 5.24
C ALA A 671 -27.96 -82.50 5.61
N VAL A 672 -28.92 -82.38 4.68
CA VAL A 672 -30.18 -81.62 4.89
C VAL A 672 -31.01 -82.13 6.08
N HIS A 673 -30.96 -83.44 6.35
CA HIS A 673 -31.63 -84.06 7.49
C HIS A 673 -30.99 -83.75 8.85
N GLN A 674 -29.76 -83.25 8.86
CA GLN A 674 -29.02 -82.92 10.07
C GLN A 674 -29.30 -81.47 10.53
N LEU A 675 -29.97 -80.66 9.70
CA LEU A 675 -30.33 -79.29 10.04
C LEU A 675 -31.44 -79.25 11.10
N ASP A 676 -31.24 -78.44 12.14
CA ASP A 676 -32.27 -78.15 13.14
C ASP A 676 -32.98 -76.83 12.79
N PRO A 677 -34.31 -76.83 12.54
CA PRO A 677 -35.07 -75.60 12.27
C PRO A 677 -34.87 -74.51 13.33
N ARG A 678 -34.67 -74.91 14.60
CA ARG A 678 -34.53 -73.98 15.74
C ARG A 678 -33.28 -73.12 15.65
N GLN A 679 -32.23 -73.62 15.01
CA GLN A 679 -30.98 -72.88 14.82
C GLN A 679 -31.03 -71.96 13.60
N LEU A 680 -31.76 -72.36 12.56
CA LEU A 680 -31.93 -71.55 11.35
C LEU A 680 -32.71 -70.24 11.61
N ASP A 681 -33.57 -70.24 12.64
CA ASP A 681 -34.32 -69.05 13.05
C ASP A 681 -33.43 -67.90 13.55
N TRP A 682 -32.21 -68.18 13.98
CA TRP A 682 -31.26 -67.13 14.39
C TRP A 682 -30.65 -66.37 13.21
N LEU A 683 -30.81 -66.83 11.96
CA LEU A 683 -30.23 -66.19 10.77
C LEU A 683 -28.71 -65.92 10.95
N VAL A 684 -28.32 -64.65 10.87
CA VAL A 684 -26.98 -64.12 11.06
C VAL A 684 -27.07 -62.92 12.01
N PRO A 685 -26.02 -62.60 12.78
CA PRO A 685 -26.10 -61.55 13.80
C PRO A 685 -26.53 -60.18 13.27
N GLY A 686 -26.17 -59.85 12.03
CA GLY A 686 -26.50 -58.58 11.37
C GLY A 686 -27.98 -58.36 11.05
N LEU A 687 -28.79 -59.42 10.99
CA LEU A 687 -30.24 -59.32 10.68
C LEU A 687 -31.14 -59.52 11.90
N ILE A 688 -30.59 -59.86 13.06
CA ILE A 688 -31.37 -60.13 14.27
C ILE A 688 -32.12 -58.90 14.77
N GLU A 689 -31.51 -57.71 14.76
CA GLU A 689 -32.20 -56.47 15.16
C GLU A 689 -33.44 -56.22 14.29
N GLU A 690 -33.30 -56.36 12.97
CA GLU A 690 -34.40 -56.18 12.03
C GLU A 690 -35.51 -57.25 12.23
N LYS A 691 -35.11 -58.51 12.43
CA LYS A 691 -36.04 -59.61 12.74
C LYS A 691 -36.80 -59.38 14.03
N VAL A 692 -36.14 -58.92 15.09
CA VAL A 692 -36.77 -58.60 16.37
C VAL A 692 -37.74 -57.42 16.22
N VAL A 693 -37.35 -56.35 15.50
CA VAL A 693 -38.26 -55.22 15.21
C VAL A 693 -39.52 -55.70 14.48
N ALA A 694 -39.36 -56.54 13.46
CA ALA A 694 -40.49 -57.08 12.69
C ALA A 694 -41.41 -57.95 13.57
N LEU A 695 -40.85 -58.81 14.41
CA LEU A 695 -41.61 -59.64 15.35
C LEU A 695 -42.33 -58.82 16.42
N MET A 696 -41.69 -57.79 16.99
CA MET A 696 -42.34 -56.88 17.93
C MET A 696 -43.49 -56.11 17.28
N ARG A 697 -43.33 -55.73 16.00
CA ARG A 697 -44.42 -55.15 15.19
C ARG A 697 -45.49 -56.17 14.79
N SER A 698 -45.27 -57.46 14.97
CA SER A 698 -46.28 -58.49 14.72
C SER A 698 -47.22 -58.69 15.92
N LEU A 699 -46.73 -58.42 17.15
CA LEU A 699 -47.46 -58.62 18.42
C LEU A 699 -48.83 -57.91 18.48
N PRO A 700 -49.82 -58.45 19.22
CA PRO A 700 -51.09 -57.78 19.49
C PRO A 700 -50.91 -56.35 20.01
N LYS A 701 -51.84 -55.46 19.64
CA LYS A 701 -51.77 -54.02 19.99
C LYS A 701 -51.59 -53.75 21.49
N ALA A 702 -52.18 -54.59 22.34
CA ALA A 702 -52.06 -54.50 23.79
C ALA A 702 -50.62 -54.69 24.27
N LEU A 703 -49.94 -55.75 23.82
CA LEU A 703 -48.55 -56.06 24.17
C LEU A 703 -47.56 -55.10 23.48
N ARG A 704 -47.80 -54.75 22.21
CA ARG A 704 -46.88 -53.91 21.42
C ARG A 704 -46.63 -52.52 22.02
N ARG A 705 -47.61 -51.96 22.74
CA ARG A 705 -47.50 -50.63 23.37
C ARG A 705 -46.36 -50.56 24.39
N ASN A 706 -46.02 -51.67 25.03
CA ASN A 706 -44.97 -51.75 26.05
C ASN A 706 -43.56 -51.61 25.47
N PHE A 707 -43.41 -51.66 24.14
CA PHE A 707 -42.11 -51.66 23.48
C PHE A 707 -41.90 -50.47 22.54
N VAL A 708 -42.63 -49.37 22.73
CA VAL A 708 -42.45 -48.14 21.95
C VAL A 708 -41.43 -47.24 22.67
N PRO A 709 -40.34 -46.79 22.00
CA PRO A 709 -40.03 -46.93 20.58
C PRO A 709 -39.51 -48.33 20.22
N VAL A 710 -40.13 -48.97 19.21
CA VAL A 710 -39.79 -50.35 18.82
C VAL A 710 -38.33 -50.52 18.38
N PRO A 711 -37.74 -49.63 17.56
CA PRO A 711 -36.34 -49.79 17.13
C PRO A 711 -35.35 -49.73 18.30
N ASP A 712 -35.55 -48.82 19.24
CA ASP A 712 -34.63 -48.63 20.37
C ASP A 712 -34.75 -49.79 21.37
N THR A 713 -35.99 -50.22 21.65
CA THR A 713 -36.25 -51.38 22.51
C THR A 713 -35.70 -52.67 21.91
N ALA A 714 -35.86 -52.87 20.59
CA ALA A 714 -35.30 -54.03 19.91
C ALA A 714 -33.77 -54.07 20.01
N ARG A 715 -33.09 -52.95 19.80
CA ARG A 715 -31.63 -52.85 19.91
C ARG A 715 -31.14 -53.21 21.32
N GLN A 716 -31.83 -52.74 22.35
CA GLN A 716 -31.51 -53.09 23.73
C GLN A 716 -31.69 -54.58 23.98
N ILE A 717 -32.83 -55.16 23.59
CA ILE A 717 -33.11 -56.58 23.77
C ILE A 717 -32.06 -57.44 23.06
N VAL A 718 -31.70 -57.10 21.81
CA VAL A 718 -30.69 -57.84 21.04
C VAL A 718 -29.31 -57.79 21.69
N SER A 719 -28.93 -56.68 22.32
CA SER A 719 -27.65 -56.59 23.04
C SER A 719 -27.54 -57.52 24.25
N GLU A 720 -28.67 -58.03 24.76
CA GLU A 720 -28.74 -58.97 25.88
C GLU A 720 -29.04 -60.41 25.46
N LEU A 721 -29.17 -60.68 24.16
CA LEU A 721 -29.36 -62.03 23.63
C LEU A 721 -28.00 -62.71 23.45
N ASP A 722 -27.92 -63.97 23.89
CA ASP A 722 -26.80 -64.85 23.56
C ASP A 722 -27.09 -65.50 22.20
N PHE A 723 -26.48 -64.97 21.14
CA PHE A 723 -26.81 -65.36 19.76
C PHE A 723 -26.58 -66.86 19.50
N GLY A 724 -27.56 -67.52 18.89
CA GLY A 724 -27.48 -68.93 18.51
C GLY A 724 -27.74 -69.91 19.65
N ASN A 725 -27.99 -69.44 20.87
CA ASN A 725 -28.23 -70.27 22.04
C ASN A 725 -29.74 -70.43 22.34
N GLY A 726 -30.24 -71.66 22.28
CA GLY A 726 -31.66 -71.98 22.51
C GLY A 726 -32.57 -71.72 21.30
N THR A 727 -33.87 -71.93 21.47
CA THR A 727 -34.87 -71.64 20.43
C THR A 727 -35.14 -70.14 20.38
N PHE A 728 -34.89 -69.49 19.23
CA PHE A 728 -34.95 -68.03 19.09
C PHE A 728 -36.24 -67.40 19.62
N LEU A 729 -37.41 -67.91 19.22
CA LEU A 729 -38.70 -67.34 19.63
C LEU A 729 -38.98 -67.51 21.13
N ASP A 730 -38.54 -68.61 21.75
CA ASP A 730 -38.68 -68.83 23.19
C ASP A 730 -37.82 -67.84 23.98
N VAL A 731 -36.55 -67.69 23.58
CA VAL A 731 -35.61 -66.76 24.20
C VAL A 731 -36.10 -65.32 24.04
N LEU A 732 -36.58 -64.95 22.86
CA LEU A 732 -37.13 -63.62 22.60
C LEU A 732 -38.41 -63.37 23.42
N ALA A 733 -39.35 -64.31 23.46
CA ALA A 733 -40.58 -64.20 24.26
C ALA A 733 -40.27 -64.02 25.75
N GLN A 734 -39.30 -64.78 26.28
CA GLN A 734 -38.85 -64.66 27.66
C GLN A 734 -38.24 -63.28 27.94
N LYS A 735 -37.35 -62.80 27.07
CA LYS A 735 -36.71 -61.48 27.22
C LYS A 735 -37.71 -60.32 27.12
N LEU A 736 -38.63 -60.39 26.17
CA LEU A 736 -39.70 -59.39 26.05
C LEU A 736 -40.65 -59.43 27.26
N SER A 737 -40.93 -60.62 27.80
CA SER A 737 -41.74 -60.75 29.02
C SER A 737 -41.07 -60.12 30.25
N GLN A 738 -39.75 -60.33 30.38
CA GLN A 738 -38.96 -59.73 31.46
C GLN A 738 -38.91 -58.21 31.33
N TYR A 739 -38.72 -57.71 30.11
CA TYR A 739 -38.65 -56.27 29.83
C TYR A 739 -39.99 -55.57 30.08
N ALA A 740 -41.10 -56.13 29.61
CA ALA A 740 -42.43 -55.54 29.76
C ALA A 740 -43.09 -55.82 31.13
N GLN A 741 -42.53 -56.72 31.94
CA GLN A 741 -43.17 -57.30 33.14
C GLN A 741 -44.59 -57.86 32.87
N GLU A 742 -44.84 -58.27 31.63
CA GLU A 742 -46.11 -58.81 31.15
C GLU A 742 -45.82 -60.04 30.31
N ARG A 743 -46.65 -61.09 30.40
CA ARG A 743 -46.38 -62.35 29.72
C ARG A 743 -46.53 -62.20 28.20
N VAL A 744 -45.43 -62.39 27.48
CA VAL A 744 -45.37 -62.59 26.02
C VAL A 744 -45.10 -64.06 25.77
N ALA A 745 -46.00 -64.74 25.06
CA ALA A 745 -45.85 -66.13 24.63
C ALA A 745 -45.44 -66.19 23.15
N VAL A 746 -44.84 -67.31 22.74
CA VAL A 746 -44.46 -67.53 21.32
C VAL A 746 -45.66 -67.42 20.38
N ALA A 747 -46.84 -67.86 20.83
CA ALA A 747 -48.09 -67.78 20.08
C ALA A 747 -48.58 -66.34 19.83
N ASP A 748 -48.03 -65.34 20.52
CA ASP A 748 -48.38 -63.93 20.31
C ASP A 748 -47.68 -63.33 19.09
N PHE A 749 -46.63 -63.97 18.55
CA PHE A 749 -45.97 -63.51 17.33
C PHE A 749 -46.75 -63.98 16.10
N ASP A 750 -47.06 -63.04 15.21
CA ASP A 750 -47.66 -63.33 13.91
C ASP A 750 -46.55 -63.52 12.88
N LEU A 751 -46.10 -64.77 12.72
CA LEU A 751 -44.98 -65.11 11.85
C LEU A 751 -45.29 -64.84 10.37
N ASP A 752 -46.54 -64.87 9.94
CA ASP A 752 -46.95 -64.61 8.55
C ASP A 752 -46.68 -63.15 8.13
N LYS A 753 -46.60 -62.24 9.10
CA LYS A 753 -46.19 -60.85 8.88
C LYS A 753 -44.68 -60.64 8.81
N LEU A 754 -43.88 -61.66 9.07
CA LEU A 754 -42.43 -61.56 8.98
C LEU A 754 -42.00 -61.52 7.50
N PRO A 755 -41.29 -60.47 7.05
CA PRO A 755 -40.73 -60.40 5.70
C PRO A 755 -39.93 -61.64 5.31
N THR A 756 -40.01 -62.01 4.03
CA THR A 756 -39.36 -63.22 3.47
C THR A 756 -37.85 -63.23 3.65
N HIS A 757 -37.20 -62.06 3.58
CA HIS A 757 -35.75 -61.91 3.76
C HIS A 757 -35.28 -62.10 5.21
N LEU A 758 -36.21 -62.14 6.17
CA LEU A 758 -35.95 -62.42 7.60
C LEU A 758 -36.25 -63.88 7.98
N ARG A 759 -36.35 -64.75 6.97
CA ARG A 759 -36.44 -66.22 7.10
C ARG A 759 -35.27 -66.85 6.35
N MET A 760 -34.64 -67.85 6.95
CA MET A 760 -33.50 -68.53 6.34
C MET A 760 -33.96 -69.25 5.08
N ASN A 761 -33.28 -69.03 3.97
CA ASN A 761 -33.45 -69.82 2.76
C ASN A 761 -32.41 -70.95 2.74
N VAL A 762 -32.83 -72.15 2.38
CA VAL A 762 -31.97 -73.33 2.33
C VAL A 762 -31.90 -73.81 0.89
N LYS A 763 -30.69 -73.86 0.33
CA LYS A 763 -30.39 -74.34 -1.01
C LYS A 763 -29.69 -75.69 -0.91
N VAL A 764 -30.34 -76.75 -1.41
CA VAL A 764 -29.83 -78.12 -1.37
C VAL A 764 -28.99 -78.38 -2.62
N LEU A 765 -27.75 -78.84 -2.42
CA LEU A 765 -26.80 -79.14 -3.48
C LEU A 765 -26.60 -80.66 -3.67
N ASP A 766 -26.49 -81.11 -4.92
CA ASP A 766 -26.04 -82.48 -5.24
C ASP A 766 -24.52 -82.65 -5.12
N ASP A 767 -24.02 -83.86 -5.43
CA ASP A 767 -22.60 -84.22 -5.37
C ASP A 767 -21.73 -83.43 -6.38
N ASP A 768 -22.34 -82.87 -7.44
CA ASP A 768 -21.69 -82.02 -8.44
C ASP A 768 -21.79 -80.52 -8.08
N GLY A 769 -22.39 -80.18 -6.93
CA GLY A 769 -22.56 -78.82 -6.43
C GLY A 769 -23.69 -78.02 -7.11
N GLN A 770 -24.58 -78.68 -7.85
CA GLN A 770 -25.75 -78.07 -8.48
C GLN A 770 -26.95 -78.03 -7.55
N ALA A 771 -27.79 -76.99 -7.70
CA ALA A 771 -28.96 -76.79 -6.86
C ALA A 771 -30.10 -77.73 -7.26
N VAL A 772 -30.52 -78.61 -6.34
CA VAL A 772 -31.61 -79.57 -6.59
C VAL A 772 -32.94 -79.02 -6.08
N HIS A 773 -32.93 -78.44 -4.87
CA HIS A 773 -34.10 -77.83 -4.23
C HIS A 773 -33.69 -76.53 -3.54
N ALA A 774 -34.60 -75.56 -3.45
CA ALA A 774 -34.39 -74.35 -2.67
C ALA A 774 -35.70 -73.89 -2.03
N GLY A 775 -35.65 -73.48 -0.77
CA GLY A 775 -36.84 -72.99 -0.09
C GLY A 775 -36.60 -72.62 1.37
N ARG A 776 -37.62 -72.03 1.98
CA ARG A 776 -37.59 -71.55 3.38
C ARG A 776 -38.29 -72.50 4.35
N ASN A 777 -38.89 -73.58 3.87
CA ASN A 777 -39.53 -74.61 4.68
C ASN A 777 -38.68 -75.88 4.70
N LEU A 778 -37.89 -76.03 5.77
CA LEU A 778 -36.98 -77.17 5.92
C LEU A 778 -37.70 -78.52 5.95
N SER A 779 -38.93 -78.60 6.47
CA SER A 779 -39.67 -79.87 6.53
C SER A 779 -40.11 -80.34 5.14
N GLU A 780 -40.46 -79.41 4.25
CA GLU A 780 -40.77 -79.71 2.85
C GLU A 780 -39.53 -80.15 2.08
N LEU A 781 -38.42 -79.42 2.23
CA LEU A 781 -37.14 -79.77 1.60
C LEU A 781 -36.61 -81.14 2.04
N GLN A 782 -36.74 -81.48 3.33
CA GLN A 782 -36.39 -82.81 3.84
C GLN A 782 -37.27 -83.92 3.23
N ARG A 783 -38.56 -83.66 3.03
CA ARG A 783 -39.47 -84.63 2.39
C ARG A 783 -39.14 -84.83 0.91
N GLU A 784 -38.87 -83.74 0.19
CA GLU A 784 -38.52 -83.75 -1.24
C GLU A 784 -37.18 -84.46 -1.49
N ASN A 785 -36.19 -84.21 -0.62
CA ASN A 785 -34.88 -84.87 -0.70
C ASN A 785 -34.96 -86.40 -0.45
N ARG A 786 -35.85 -86.87 0.46
CA ARG A 786 -36.08 -88.32 0.67
C ARG A 786 -36.72 -89.01 -0.52
N GLN A 787 -37.55 -88.31 -1.30
CA GLN A 787 -38.23 -88.92 -2.46
C GLN A 787 -37.29 -89.11 -3.66
N GLN A 788 -36.13 -88.44 -3.68
CA GLN A 788 -35.13 -88.54 -4.75
C GLN A 788 -33.96 -89.50 -4.43
N GLN A 789 -33.82 -89.96 -3.19
CA GLN A 789 -32.86 -91.02 -2.81
C GLN A 789 -33.61 -92.36 -2.59
N PRO A 790 -33.74 -93.25 -3.59
CA PRO A 790 -34.19 -94.62 -3.35
C PRO A 790 -33.11 -95.41 -2.59
N ASP A 791 -33.56 -96.24 -1.63
CA ASP A 791 -32.74 -97.09 -0.74
C ASP A 791 -31.53 -97.73 -1.43
N ALA A 792 -30.33 -97.29 -1.07
CA ALA A 792 -29.08 -98.00 -1.31
C ALA A 792 -28.66 -98.77 -0.04
N THR A 793 -29.52 -99.65 0.49
CA THR A 793 -29.15 -100.75 1.41
C THR A 793 -30.30 -101.75 1.57
N ALA A 794 -30.30 -102.84 0.78
CA ALA A 794 -30.79 -104.17 1.15
C ALA A 794 -30.37 -105.17 0.04
N ASP A 795 -29.47 -106.10 0.39
CA ASP A 795 -28.96 -107.29 -0.36
C ASP A 795 -28.77 -107.23 -1.89
#